data_AF-A0A2E4B4F2-F1
#
_entry.id   AF-A0A2E4B4F2-F1
#
_cell.length_a   1.000
_cell.length_b   1.000
_cell.length_c   1.000
_cell.angle_alpha   90.00
_cell.angle_beta   90.00
_cell.angle_gamma   90.00
#
_symmetry.space_group_name_H-M   'P 1'
#
loop_
_entity.id
_entity.type
_entity.pdbx_description
1 polymer ?
#
loop_
_entity_poly.entity_id
_entity_poly.type
_entity_poly.pdbx_seq_one_letter_code
_entity_poly.pdbx_strand_id
1 'polypeptide(L)'
;MDNKLASAILVALLVGASLAVFALSSTDEESKDDTKSQNDEADQELIQTPPSNVEPTILVENRTSEWTGANHALQGYVVDEDPSSVSIEITILNQDFSIHLTDISIQSDANGYWQVEFSESEPGQWLVQIKATDEESAMTERLIEYIVTVPNERDVDIVFSWTEPTENETTGLLSGAILHQFPETCSIKYHPLGSSSSNSIIGEVNTTLGTYAISFDASTTNTEGDIIADCGLYTTSTLTVRVDLPITPSSTDSDNDGIPDLNDDCDSTPANEPVYGTGCSDSETDSDDDGVMNDADLCPDTQVNRAVNSDGCSQYQLDADNDGGSNAVDQCLNTPLGEQVDSSGCSDSQKDSDGDGVTDNLDECPNTLPGESVNEVGCVPSAPPTPTSMKILALHGGGDSASGLASQQGMQDLVDALPEFEFVFASTPESGNVWYQDPPGGKGEPTTDPDWADLSISYLDQMVIDNGPFYALLGYSQGSAMIPVYLANTQNTFDRVMLYNGYLPTTHNGLMDTINAAAPFSTPAMIFSGENDGSFKDLAPALAQKFSGSLDLHSQTAGHHLPYETDEHFDQILTFIREGIEPYDPVDSWYCQDGSGPWVKDFNGDGNGYTANTNGVSSAGGSGSGPWFQCDVSVTVQNNEMIVESNGIPNHDFLSTMGCCAPEMDYTSTFPLNPVNDTTGGHDTTNCPASAGRWECVPVRGTVAMSVNGAPIFGPEEGPGGDAVALHFEYFTENRQPITLGWCTGHSAGQNGYHYHYDANCVYWEPEAGETMEDYDPSKIKSDEHSPIIGWAFDGYPIYGMYGYNDDQTSLKAITSSYAIERTQEGGDQGYNGIDDWNYVDGVGDLDECNGRFGPTPEYPDGIYHYVSTPLSGSPTMVTDTNGQTVGMIGFPYFLLCYHGVADVAGQDVGGGQGGGGGGGGGGPGGGGGPPGGGAILYSFAPEMDYLIDHYEIEEFIVDMSFSILFLALIGAGIKRCKK
;
A
#
# COMPACT_ATOMS: atom_id res chain seq x y z
N MET A 1 13.39 27.84 36.52
CA MET A 1 14.70 27.30 36.14
C MET A 1 14.48 26.46 34.90
N ASP A 2 14.84 26.83 33.68
CA ASP A 2 15.17 28.11 33.06
C ASP A 2 15.06 27.85 31.54
N ASN A 3 14.03 28.39 30.88
CA ASN A 3 13.92 28.44 29.41
C ASN A 3 14.82 29.53 28.81
N LYS A 4 16.02 29.73 29.36
CA LYS A 4 16.97 30.78 28.96
C LYS A 4 18.26 30.27 28.34
N LEU A 5 18.38 28.96 28.11
CA LEU A 5 19.60 28.37 27.53
C LEU A 5 19.47 27.98 26.05
N ALA A 6 18.25 27.82 25.52
CA ALA A 6 18.05 27.43 24.12
C ALA A 6 18.21 28.60 23.12
N SER A 7 17.87 29.84 23.50
CA SER A 7 17.99 31.00 22.60
C SER A 7 19.41 31.59 22.48
N ALA A 8 20.39 31.08 23.22
CA ALA A 8 21.77 31.61 23.19
C ALA A 8 22.70 30.88 22.20
N ILE A 9 22.28 29.73 21.65
CA ILE A 9 23.12 28.93 20.73
C ILE A 9 22.82 29.24 19.26
N LEU A 10 21.63 29.77 18.95
CA LEU A 10 21.24 30.12 17.57
C LEU A 10 21.84 31.45 17.07
N VAL A 11 22.23 32.36 17.97
CA VAL A 11 22.85 33.66 17.62
C VAL A 11 24.38 33.54 17.41
N ALA A 12 25.00 32.41 17.77
CA ALA A 12 26.43 32.20 17.62
C ALA A 12 26.85 31.51 16.30
N LEU A 13 25.89 30.98 15.53
CA LEU A 13 26.17 30.26 14.27
C LEU A 13 25.96 31.09 12.99
N LEU A 14 25.33 32.26 13.08
CA LEU A 14 25.06 33.14 11.91
C LEU A 14 26.08 34.28 11.71
N VAL A 15 27.16 34.33 12.50
CA VAL A 15 28.30 35.27 12.29
C VAL A 15 29.53 34.55 11.72
N GLY A 16 29.39 33.28 11.35
CA GLY A 16 30.50 32.40 10.97
C GLY A 16 30.59 32.02 9.50
N ALA A 17 30.20 32.86 8.55
CA ALA A 17 30.40 32.57 7.11
C ALA A 17 30.46 33.84 6.25
N SER A 18 31.46 34.70 6.46
CA SER A 18 31.82 35.77 5.52
C SER A 18 33.27 36.18 5.74
N LEU A 19 34.22 35.26 5.61
CA LEU A 19 35.66 35.56 5.53
C LEU A 19 36.44 34.30 5.10
N ALA A 20 36.33 33.91 3.82
CA ALA A 20 37.25 32.95 3.21
C ALA A 20 37.19 32.99 1.67
N VAL A 21 37.55 34.12 1.07
CA VAL A 21 38.17 34.13 -0.27
C VAL A 21 39.37 35.05 -0.20
N PHE A 22 40.50 34.58 -0.73
CA PHE A 22 41.88 35.12 -0.67
C PHE A 22 42.70 34.68 0.55
N ALA A 23 43.36 33.52 0.42
CA ALA A 23 44.83 33.52 0.25
C ALA A 23 45.37 32.09 0.12
N LEU A 24 45.88 31.75 -1.07
CA LEU A 24 46.97 30.79 -1.23
C LEU A 24 48.14 31.56 -1.84
N SER A 25 49.16 31.89 -1.02
CA SER A 25 50.55 31.77 -1.43
C SER A 25 51.52 31.92 -0.26
N SER A 26 52.37 30.90 -0.12
CA SER A 26 53.78 30.93 0.27
C SER A 26 54.17 31.20 1.74
N THR A 27 54.46 30.09 2.42
CA THR A 27 55.76 29.72 3.06
C THR A 27 56.48 30.69 3.98
N ASP A 28 56.58 30.22 5.24
CA ASP A 28 57.77 29.99 6.05
C ASP A 28 58.59 31.13 6.70
N GLU A 29 58.67 30.93 8.02
CA GLU A 29 59.82 31.04 8.92
C GLU A 29 60.27 32.40 9.52
N GLU A 30 60.10 32.41 10.85
CA GLU A 30 61.05 32.80 11.90
C GLU A 30 61.69 34.21 11.94
N SER A 31 61.22 34.93 12.97
CA SER A 31 62.01 35.48 14.07
C SER A 31 62.52 36.93 14.01
N LYS A 32 62.08 37.65 15.06
CA LYS A 32 62.85 38.52 15.98
C LYS A 32 63.45 39.85 15.48
N ASP A 33 62.93 40.88 16.16
CA ASP A 33 63.66 41.88 16.95
C ASP A 33 63.77 43.30 16.40
N ASP A 34 62.89 44.14 16.96
CA ASP A 34 63.08 45.47 17.51
C ASP A 34 64.00 46.52 16.83
N THR A 35 63.28 47.58 16.43
CA THR A 35 63.48 49.00 16.79
C THR A 35 64.26 49.97 15.90
N LYS A 36 63.49 51.04 15.60
CA LYS A 36 63.82 52.48 15.53
C LYS A 36 64.16 53.11 14.18
N SER A 37 63.07 53.60 13.58
CA SER A 37 62.79 54.98 13.14
C SER A 37 63.87 55.77 12.39
N GLN A 38 63.53 56.18 11.17
CA GLN A 38 63.68 57.57 10.72
C GLN A 38 62.76 57.87 9.52
N ASN A 39 61.79 58.74 9.82
CA ASN A 39 61.17 59.81 9.05
C ASN A 39 61.50 60.05 7.56
N ASP A 40 60.38 60.30 6.87
CA ASP A 40 60.06 61.42 5.97
C ASP A 40 60.36 61.33 4.46
N GLU A 41 59.23 61.13 3.76
CA GLU A 41 58.70 61.94 2.64
C GLU A 41 59.45 61.98 1.30
N ALA A 42 58.76 61.50 0.25
CA ALA A 42 58.33 62.37 -0.86
C ALA A 42 57.34 61.64 -1.79
N ASP A 43 56.09 62.10 -1.70
CA ASP A 43 55.14 62.41 -2.78
C ASP A 43 55.09 61.55 -4.05
N GLN A 44 53.91 61.00 -4.30
CA GLN A 44 53.18 61.34 -5.53
C GLN A 44 51.66 61.33 -5.28
N GLU A 45 51.06 62.50 -5.46
CA GLU A 45 49.61 62.72 -5.54
C GLU A 45 48.96 61.75 -6.54
N LEU A 46 48.00 60.96 -6.06
CA LEU A 46 46.90 60.45 -6.86
C LEU A 46 45.66 61.26 -6.49
N ILE A 47 45.14 61.94 -7.49
CA ILE A 47 43.86 62.64 -7.53
C ILE A 47 42.78 61.70 -6.98
N GLN A 48 42.33 61.92 -5.74
CA GLN A 48 41.05 61.38 -5.29
C GLN A 48 39.97 62.31 -5.80
N THR A 49 39.23 61.82 -6.79
CA THR A 49 37.89 62.29 -7.12
C THR A 49 37.08 62.49 -5.83
N PRO A 50 36.19 63.50 -5.75
CA PRO A 50 35.26 63.59 -4.62
C PRO A 50 34.54 62.25 -4.46
N PRO A 51 34.15 61.83 -3.24
CA PRO A 51 33.38 60.60 -3.06
C PRO A 51 32.24 60.63 -4.08
N SER A 52 32.21 59.62 -4.94
CA SER A 52 31.12 59.46 -5.88
C SER A 52 29.89 59.27 -5.02
N ASN A 53 28.95 60.22 -5.07
CA ASN A 53 27.65 60.02 -4.48
C ASN A 53 27.04 58.75 -5.10
N VAL A 54 26.81 57.71 -4.30
CA VAL A 54 26.25 56.44 -4.78
C VAL A 54 24.80 56.38 -4.34
N GLU A 55 23.89 56.03 -5.26
CA GLU A 55 22.48 55.89 -4.90
C GLU A 55 22.31 54.86 -3.76
N PRO A 56 21.50 55.18 -2.73
CA PRO A 56 21.31 54.30 -1.57
C PRO A 56 20.70 52.97 -1.99
N THR A 57 21.13 51.84 -1.41
CA THR A 57 20.57 50.51 -1.71
C THR A 57 19.65 50.02 -0.60
N ILE A 58 18.38 49.73 -0.94
CA ILE A 58 17.37 49.26 0.03
C ILE A 58 17.40 47.73 0.18
N LEU A 59 17.66 47.26 1.40
CA LEU A 59 17.64 45.84 1.79
C LEU A 59 16.42 45.56 2.68
N VAL A 60 15.39 44.97 2.09
CA VAL A 60 14.12 44.62 2.75
C VAL A 60 13.46 43.47 1.99
N GLU A 61 12.90 42.50 2.69
CA GLU A 61 12.28 41.31 2.09
C GLU A 61 10.75 41.43 2.08
N ASN A 62 10.08 40.62 1.25
CA ASN A 62 8.63 40.44 1.34
C ASN A 62 8.28 39.89 2.73
N ARG A 63 7.10 40.27 3.24
CA ARG A 63 6.70 39.94 4.61
C ARG A 63 5.32 39.32 4.65
N THR A 64 5.24 38.16 5.27
CA THR A 64 3.99 37.51 5.66
C THR A 64 3.97 37.37 7.18
N SER A 65 2.90 37.80 7.84
CA SER A 65 2.75 37.66 9.30
C SER A 65 1.32 37.41 9.73
N GLU A 66 1.14 36.74 10.85
CA GLU A 66 -0.19 36.58 11.46
C GLU A 66 -0.65 37.88 12.12
N TRP A 67 -1.96 38.13 12.11
CA TRP A 67 -2.55 39.30 12.74
C TRP A 67 -2.40 39.26 14.26
N THR A 68 -1.71 40.26 14.83
CA THR A 68 -1.44 40.35 16.28
C THR A 68 -2.34 41.34 17.02
N GLY A 69 -3.28 41.99 16.31
CA GLY A 69 -4.15 43.05 16.87
C GLY A 69 -3.44 44.36 17.20
N ALA A 70 -2.17 44.51 16.80
CA ALA A 70 -1.37 45.72 16.94
C ALA A 70 -1.03 46.31 15.57
N ASN A 71 -0.56 47.55 15.56
CA ASN A 71 -0.06 48.19 14.35
C ASN A 71 1.07 47.37 13.73
N HIS A 72 0.98 47.18 12.41
CA HIS A 72 1.96 46.45 11.64
C HIS A 72 3.28 47.21 11.60
N ALA A 73 4.41 46.51 11.70
CA ALA A 73 5.73 47.12 11.57
C ALA A 73 6.44 46.62 10.31
N LEU A 74 7.32 47.42 9.75
CA LEU A 74 8.27 47.02 8.71
C LEU A 74 9.64 47.56 9.08
N GLN A 75 10.67 46.75 8.87
CA GLN A 75 12.04 47.11 9.15
C GLN A 75 12.93 46.67 7.99
N GLY A 76 14.03 47.35 7.80
CA GLY A 76 15.01 47.03 6.78
C GLY A 76 16.33 47.74 7.03
N TYR A 77 17.22 47.63 6.05
CA TYR A 77 18.48 48.32 6.04
C TYR A 77 18.64 49.14 4.75
N VAL A 78 19.41 50.21 4.80
CA VAL A 78 19.93 50.92 3.64
C VAL A 78 21.44 50.91 3.69
N VAL A 79 22.07 50.64 2.55
CA VAL A 79 23.51 50.73 2.38
C VAL A 79 23.82 51.97 1.56
N ASP A 80 24.67 52.83 2.12
CA ASP A 80 25.04 54.15 1.59
C ASP A 80 26.42 54.55 2.17
N GLU A 81 27.07 55.58 1.62
CA GLU A 81 28.30 56.18 2.13
C GLU A 81 28.10 56.95 3.45
N ASP A 82 26.93 57.56 3.66
CA ASP A 82 26.47 58.08 4.94
C ASP A 82 25.04 57.58 5.22
N PRO A 83 24.90 56.35 5.71
CA PRO A 83 23.59 55.75 6.01
C PRO A 83 22.76 56.54 7.01
N SER A 84 23.36 57.42 7.82
CA SER A 84 22.63 58.25 8.78
C SER A 84 21.97 59.48 8.17
N SER A 85 22.33 59.82 6.93
CA SER A 85 21.80 60.93 6.15
C SER A 85 20.64 60.55 5.23
N VAL A 86 20.39 59.25 5.06
CA VAL A 86 19.37 58.75 4.14
C VAL A 86 17.96 58.90 4.69
N SER A 87 17.13 59.60 3.92
CA SER A 87 15.68 59.71 4.11
C SER A 87 14.95 58.56 3.42
N ILE A 88 14.04 57.90 4.14
CA ILE A 88 13.23 56.81 3.62
C ILE A 88 11.77 57.26 3.62
N GLU A 89 11.16 57.29 2.44
CA GLU A 89 9.74 57.55 2.20
C GLU A 89 9.03 56.24 1.90
N ILE A 90 7.98 55.92 2.64
CA ILE A 90 7.20 54.70 2.49
C ILE A 90 5.77 55.03 2.10
N THR A 91 5.29 54.38 1.03
CA THR A 91 3.91 54.44 0.54
C THR A 91 3.34 53.03 0.49
N ILE A 92 2.19 52.82 1.13
CA ILE A 92 1.46 51.56 1.09
C ILE A 92 0.40 51.67 0.00
N LEU A 93 0.37 50.70 -0.89
CA LEU A 93 -0.53 50.59 -2.03
C LEU A 93 -1.44 49.37 -1.84
N ASN A 94 -2.67 49.47 -2.31
CA ASN A 94 -3.54 48.32 -2.52
C ASN A 94 -2.99 47.45 -3.66
N GLN A 95 -3.52 46.23 -3.79
CA GLN A 95 -3.18 45.29 -4.88
C GLN A 95 -3.46 45.86 -6.29
N ASP A 96 -4.33 46.87 -6.41
CA ASP A 96 -4.61 47.58 -7.66
C ASP A 96 -3.69 48.80 -7.91
N PHE A 97 -2.62 48.95 -7.12
CA PHE A 97 -1.69 50.08 -7.11
C PHE A 97 -2.32 51.43 -6.73
N SER A 98 -3.58 51.46 -6.26
CA SER A 98 -4.13 52.67 -5.65
C SER A 98 -3.46 52.92 -4.30
N ILE A 99 -3.29 54.19 -3.98
CA ILE A 99 -2.65 54.60 -2.72
C ILE A 99 -3.57 54.22 -1.55
N HIS A 100 -3.05 53.40 -0.62
CA HIS A 100 -3.71 53.04 0.64
C HIS A 100 -3.30 53.99 1.77
N LEU A 101 -1.99 54.18 1.98
CA LEU A 101 -1.40 55.10 2.97
C LEU A 101 -0.15 55.78 2.41
N THR A 102 0.04 57.07 2.67
CA THR A 102 1.19 57.87 2.19
C THR A 102 1.97 58.52 3.31
N ASP A 103 3.14 59.06 2.95
CA ASP A 103 3.88 60.09 3.69
C ASP A 103 4.51 59.64 5.02
N ILE A 104 4.91 58.37 5.13
CA ILE A 104 5.76 57.95 6.23
C ILE A 104 7.22 58.19 5.87
N SER A 105 7.77 59.27 6.41
CA SER A 105 9.17 59.64 6.23
C SER A 105 9.95 59.40 7.51
N ILE A 106 10.99 58.59 7.42
CA ILE A 106 11.92 58.28 8.51
C ILE A 106 13.37 58.45 8.05
N GLN A 107 14.29 58.45 9.00
CA GLN A 107 15.73 58.47 8.74
C GLN A 107 16.31 57.14 9.21
N SER A 108 17.25 56.58 8.45
CA SER A 108 18.03 55.44 8.92
C SER A 108 19.05 55.85 9.99
N ASP A 109 19.45 54.88 10.82
CA ASP A 109 20.46 55.10 11.84
C ASP A 109 21.89 55.05 11.27
N ALA A 110 22.89 55.19 12.15
CA ALA A 110 24.31 55.18 11.77
C ALA A 110 24.79 53.86 11.14
N ASN A 111 24.02 52.77 11.25
CA ASN A 111 24.30 51.49 10.63
C ASN A 111 23.36 51.20 9.44
N GLY A 112 22.55 52.18 9.02
CA GLY A 112 21.59 52.04 7.93
C GLY A 112 20.30 51.33 8.33
N TYR A 113 20.08 51.00 9.60
CA TYR A 113 18.85 50.34 10.05
C TYR A 113 17.71 51.34 10.12
N TRP A 114 16.52 50.90 9.71
CA TRP A 114 15.30 51.68 9.81
C TRP A 114 14.11 50.79 10.16
N GLN A 115 13.15 51.39 10.85
CA GLN A 115 11.91 50.73 11.23
C GLN A 115 10.75 51.74 11.17
N VAL A 116 9.62 51.26 10.66
CA VAL A 116 8.37 52.00 10.59
C VAL A 116 7.26 51.16 11.21
N GLU A 117 6.30 51.82 11.86
CA GLU A 117 5.02 51.24 12.21
C GLU A 117 3.94 51.88 11.33
N PHE A 118 3.15 51.05 10.67
CA PHE A 118 2.01 51.46 9.87
C PHE A 118 0.85 51.83 10.79
N SER A 119 0.02 52.78 10.37
CA SER A 119 -1.23 53.09 11.06
C SER A 119 -2.34 52.08 10.77
N GLU A 120 -2.11 51.16 9.83
CA GLU A 120 -3.02 50.05 9.52
C GLU A 120 -2.84 48.95 10.55
N SER A 121 -3.95 48.55 11.17
CA SER A 121 -3.98 47.49 12.17
C SER A 121 -4.73 46.27 11.68
N GLU A 122 -5.58 46.37 10.66
CA GLU A 122 -6.40 45.24 10.17
C GLU A 122 -5.57 44.22 9.37
N PRO A 123 -5.98 42.95 9.25
CA PRO A 123 -5.35 41.99 8.34
C PRO A 123 -5.64 42.33 6.86
N GLY A 124 -4.75 41.95 5.95
CA GLY A 124 -4.87 42.31 4.54
C GLY A 124 -3.59 42.10 3.74
N GLN A 125 -3.66 42.42 2.45
CA GLN A 125 -2.53 42.28 1.52
C GLN A 125 -2.27 43.61 0.82
N TRP A 126 -1.03 44.09 0.89
CA TRP A 126 -0.61 45.37 0.33
C TRP A 126 0.73 45.25 -0.40
N LEU A 127 0.97 46.23 -1.27
CA LEU A 127 2.27 46.48 -1.86
C LEU A 127 2.90 47.69 -1.17
N VAL A 128 4.12 47.56 -0.66
CA VAL A 128 4.82 48.65 0.03
C VAL A 128 5.92 49.19 -0.87
N GLN A 129 5.76 50.43 -1.31
CA GLN A 129 6.73 51.19 -2.08
C GLN A 129 7.63 51.95 -1.12
N ILE A 130 8.93 51.70 -1.21
CA ILE A 130 9.96 52.24 -0.33
C ILE A 130 10.94 53.01 -1.19
N LYS A 131 11.16 54.28 -0.86
CA LYS A 131 12.02 55.18 -1.59
C LYS A 131 13.06 55.77 -0.64
N ALA A 132 14.34 55.48 -0.90
CA ALA A 132 15.47 56.00 -0.15
C ALA A 132 16.09 57.19 -0.89
N THR A 133 16.48 58.25 -0.19
CA THR A 133 17.05 59.49 -0.74
C THR A 133 18.19 60.00 0.15
N ASP A 134 19.38 60.20 -0.41
CA ASP A 134 20.54 60.76 0.30
C ASP A 134 20.52 62.30 0.41
N GLU A 135 21.47 62.91 1.14
CA GLU A 135 21.58 64.37 1.33
C GLU A 135 21.85 65.12 -0.01
N GLU A 136 22.51 64.45 -0.94
CA GLU A 136 22.83 64.90 -2.29
C GLU A 136 21.69 64.67 -3.31
N SER A 137 20.54 64.18 -2.85
CA SER A 137 19.31 63.93 -3.61
C SER A 137 19.36 62.79 -4.65
N ALA A 138 20.28 61.83 -4.56
CA ALA A 138 20.16 60.57 -5.31
C ALA A 138 19.17 59.63 -4.63
N MET A 139 18.50 58.80 -5.44
CA MET A 139 17.31 58.07 -4.97
C MET A 139 17.22 56.67 -5.56
N THR A 140 16.75 55.73 -4.73
CA THR A 140 16.38 54.37 -5.13
C THR A 140 14.98 54.05 -4.65
N GLU A 141 14.24 53.29 -5.45
CA GLU A 141 12.88 52.83 -5.13
C GLU A 141 12.78 51.31 -5.20
N ARG A 142 12.03 50.72 -4.28
CA ARG A 142 11.77 49.28 -4.19
C ARG A 142 10.32 49.02 -3.80
N LEU A 143 9.71 48.03 -4.43
CA LEU A 143 8.36 47.56 -4.11
C LEU A 143 8.46 46.17 -3.48
N ILE A 144 7.78 45.94 -2.35
CA ILE A 144 7.69 44.62 -1.70
C ILE A 144 6.22 44.25 -1.44
N GLU A 145 5.96 42.97 -1.24
CA GLU A 145 4.66 42.47 -0.81
C GLU A 145 4.60 42.36 0.73
N TYR A 146 3.49 42.82 1.30
CA TYR A 146 3.22 42.75 2.74
C TYR A 146 1.84 42.11 2.97
N ILE A 147 1.85 40.88 3.49
CA ILE A 147 0.67 40.07 3.77
C ILE A 147 0.49 39.92 5.27
N VAL A 148 -0.69 40.24 5.75
CA VAL A 148 -1.15 39.90 7.10
C VAL A 148 -2.32 38.94 6.98
N THR A 149 -2.15 37.71 7.42
CA THR A 149 -3.21 36.71 7.36
C THR A 149 -4.33 37.04 8.33
N VAL A 150 -5.57 36.78 7.91
CA VAL A 150 -6.74 36.91 8.79
C VAL A 150 -6.64 35.90 9.95
N PRO A 151 -7.05 36.28 11.18
CA PRO A 151 -7.03 35.36 12.31
C PRO A 151 -8.08 34.26 12.12
N ASN A 152 -7.77 33.05 12.58
CA ASN A 152 -8.74 31.95 12.63
C ASN A 152 -9.74 32.20 13.77
N GLU A 153 -11.03 32.29 13.47
CA GLU A 153 -12.09 32.53 14.47
C GLU A 153 -12.66 31.22 15.02
N ARG A 154 -13.15 31.25 16.25
CA ARG A 154 -13.80 30.07 16.84
C ARG A 154 -15.18 29.88 16.23
N ASP A 155 -15.59 28.62 16.03
CA ASP A 155 -16.94 28.31 15.57
C ASP A 155 -18.04 28.85 16.50
N VAL A 156 -19.19 29.16 15.90
CA VAL A 156 -20.36 29.67 16.61
C VAL A 156 -21.05 28.56 17.40
N ASP A 157 -21.38 28.86 18.66
CA ASP A 157 -22.20 27.99 19.51
C ASP A 157 -23.38 28.78 20.10
N ILE A 158 -24.49 28.11 20.44
CA ILE A 158 -25.70 28.75 20.97
C ILE A 158 -26.27 28.05 22.21
N VAL A 159 -26.76 28.85 23.14
CA VAL A 159 -27.61 28.40 24.25
C VAL A 159 -28.97 29.07 24.11
N PHE A 160 -30.06 28.35 24.34
CA PHE A 160 -31.42 28.86 24.17
C PHE A 160 -32.35 28.47 25.31
N SER A 161 -33.43 29.23 25.46
CA SER A 161 -34.52 29.04 26.41
C SER A 161 -35.83 29.49 25.78
N TRP A 162 -36.88 28.72 26.01
CA TRP A 162 -38.24 29.04 25.57
C TRP A 162 -39.08 29.55 26.73
N THR A 163 -39.85 30.61 26.48
CA THR A 163 -40.92 31.08 27.37
C THR A 163 -42.23 30.98 26.60
N GLU A 164 -43.12 30.10 27.06
CA GLU A 164 -44.45 29.89 26.47
C GLU A 164 -45.35 31.14 26.60
N PRO A 165 -46.37 31.30 25.73
CA PRO A 165 -47.36 32.37 25.86
C PRO A 165 -48.11 32.28 27.19
N THR A 166 -48.41 33.42 27.82
CA THR A 166 -49.23 33.43 29.03
C THR A 166 -50.70 33.13 28.72
N GLU A 167 -51.47 32.71 29.72
CA GLU A 167 -52.89 32.34 29.57
C GLU A 167 -53.70 33.46 28.86
N ASN A 168 -54.25 33.14 27.68
CA ASN A 168 -54.95 34.04 26.72
C ASN A 168 -54.06 34.93 25.82
N GLU A 169 -52.75 34.66 25.74
CA GLU A 169 -51.83 35.24 24.75
C GLU A 169 -51.38 34.16 23.75
N THR A 170 -50.94 34.57 22.55
CA THR A 170 -50.49 33.64 21.48
C THR A 170 -49.01 33.77 21.15
N THR A 171 -48.33 34.78 21.67
CA THR A 171 -46.93 35.07 21.35
C THR A 171 -46.00 34.43 22.37
N GLY A 172 -45.09 33.58 21.90
CA GLY A 172 -44.00 33.01 22.71
C GLY A 172 -42.67 33.74 22.49
N LEU A 173 -41.71 33.49 23.38
CA LEU A 173 -40.40 34.13 23.35
C LEU A 173 -39.28 33.07 23.44
N LEU A 174 -38.53 32.93 22.35
CA LEU A 174 -37.28 32.17 22.29
C LEU A 174 -36.12 33.13 22.53
N SER A 175 -35.32 32.90 23.56
CA SER A 175 -34.20 33.78 23.90
C SER A 175 -32.99 32.99 24.37
N GLY A 176 -31.80 33.56 24.25
CA GLY A 176 -30.57 32.81 24.49
C GLY A 176 -29.31 33.64 24.39
N ALA A 177 -28.17 32.95 24.28
CA ALA A 177 -26.86 33.56 24.04
C ALA A 177 -26.15 32.87 22.89
N ILE A 178 -25.50 33.67 22.05
CA ILE A 178 -24.57 33.26 21.00
C ILE A 178 -23.16 33.39 21.59
N LEU A 179 -22.44 32.29 21.58
CA LEU A 179 -21.07 32.18 22.06
C LEU A 179 -20.15 32.25 20.83
N HIS A 180 -19.60 33.44 20.60
CA HIS A 180 -18.62 33.70 19.54
C HIS A 180 -17.63 34.77 20.01
N GLN A 181 -16.41 34.79 19.47
CA GLN A 181 -15.41 35.79 19.85
C GLN A 181 -15.81 37.22 19.47
N PHE A 182 -16.65 37.36 18.43
CA PHE A 182 -17.19 38.63 17.93
C PHE A 182 -18.72 38.56 17.83
N PRO A 183 -19.46 38.66 18.95
CA PRO A 183 -20.93 38.57 18.96
C PRO A 183 -21.63 39.65 18.13
N GLU A 184 -20.94 40.75 17.84
CA GLU A 184 -21.40 41.85 17.00
C GLU A 184 -21.56 41.49 15.51
N THR A 185 -20.94 40.39 15.09
CA THR A 185 -21.04 39.88 13.71
C THR A 185 -22.11 38.80 13.55
N CYS A 186 -22.70 38.38 14.66
CA CYS A 186 -23.62 37.27 14.67
C CYS A 186 -25.04 37.67 14.26
N SER A 187 -25.70 36.79 13.52
CA SER A 187 -27.13 36.84 13.24
C SER A 187 -27.79 35.53 13.64
N ILE A 188 -29.08 35.58 13.96
CA ILE A 188 -29.83 34.40 14.35
C ILE A 188 -31.23 34.44 13.76
N LYS A 189 -31.76 33.28 13.40
CA LYS A 189 -33.13 33.13 12.88
C LYS A 189 -33.73 31.81 13.33
N TYR A 190 -35.05 31.78 13.43
CA TYR A 190 -35.83 30.56 13.60
C TYR A 190 -36.52 30.22 12.28
N HIS A 191 -36.40 28.97 11.83
CA HIS A 191 -36.97 28.47 10.60
C HIS A 191 -38.02 27.39 10.93
N PRO A 192 -39.32 27.72 10.91
CA PRO A 192 -40.38 26.77 11.21
C PRO A 192 -40.37 25.59 10.22
N LEU A 193 -40.55 24.38 10.74
CA LEU A 193 -40.55 23.17 9.93
C LEU A 193 -41.68 23.19 8.89
N GLY A 194 -41.34 22.87 7.64
CA GLY A 194 -42.28 22.89 6.51
C GLY A 194 -42.50 24.27 5.88
N SER A 195 -41.79 25.31 6.33
CA SER A 195 -41.85 26.66 5.74
C SER A 195 -40.76 26.88 4.68
N SER A 196 -40.96 27.80 3.74
CA SER A 196 -39.91 28.18 2.77
C SER A 196 -38.84 29.06 3.45
N SER A 197 -37.61 29.06 2.94
CA SER A 197 -36.49 29.85 3.50
C SER A 197 -36.75 31.36 3.60
N SER A 198 -37.73 31.88 2.87
CA SER A 198 -38.21 33.26 2.95
C SER A 198 -39.06 33.58 4.19
N ASN A 199 -39.56 32.55 4.89
CA ASN A 199 -40.46 32.67 6.04
C ASN A 199 -39.74 32.46 7.38
N SER A 200 -38.40 32.41 7.37
CA SER A 200 -37.61 32.42 8.60
C SER A 200 -37.82 33.71 9.39
N ILE A 201 -37.96 33.57 10.70
CA ILE A 201 -38.16 34.66 11.64
C ILE A 201 -36.81 35.09 12.17
N ILE A 202 -36.38 36.29 11.80
CA ILE A 202 -35.06 36.82 12.20
C ILE A 202 -35.12 37.30 13.66
N GLY A 203 -34.13 36.93 14.45
CA GLY A 203 -33.97 37.35 15.84
C GLY A 203 -33.23 38.66 16.02
N GLU A 204 -33.52 39.34 17.12
CA GLU A 204 -32.76 40.50 17.57
C GLU A 204 -31.58 40.05 18.41
N VAL A 205 -30.35 40.37 17.98
CA VAL A 205 -29.11 40.08 18.70
C VAL A 205 -28.61 41.33 19.43
N ASN A 206 -28.34 41.22 20.72
CA ASN A 206 -27.64 42.22 21.50
C ASN A 206 -26.13 42.02 21.35
N THR A 207 -25.53 42.77 20.45
CA THR A 207 -24.12 42.67 20.06
C THR A 207 -23.12 42.91 21.20
N THR A 208 -23.52 43.57 22.30
CA THR A 208 -22.66 43.83 23.46
C THR A 208 -22.61 42.67 24.44
N LEU A 209 -23.72 41.92 24.56
CA LEU A 209 -23.87 40.83 25.52
C LEU A 209 -23.90 39.44 24.86
N GLY A 210 -23.96 39.38 23.52
CA GLY A 210 -24.12 38.15 22.75
C GLY A 210 -25.48 37.48 22.93
N THR A 211 -26.44 38.12 23.61
CA THR A 211 -27.77 37.53 23.86
C THR A 211 -28.73 37.81 22.72
N TYR A 212 -29.66 36.92 22.44
CA TYR A 212 -30.67 37.12 21.40
C TYR A 212 -32.09 36.85 21.89
N ALA A 213 -33.06 37.39 21.14
CA ALA A 213 -34.48 37.14 21.33
C ALA A 213 -35.23 37.04 19.99
N ILE A 214 -36.10 36.04 19.88
CA ILE A 214 -36.99 35.79 18.75
C ILE A 214 -38.40 35.65 19.33
N SER A 215 -39.33 36.47 18.84
CA SER A 215 -40.72 36.42 19.29
C SER A 215 -41.65 36.17 18.11
N PHE A 216 -42.56 35.22 18.27
CA PHE A 216 -43.51 34.83 17.22
C PHE A 216 -44.80 34.26 17.81
N ASP A 217 -45.84 34.27 16.99
CA ASP A 217 -47.16 33.76 17.36
C ASP A 217 -47.18 32.22 17.23
N ALA A 218 -47.14 31.53 18.37
CA ALA A 218 -47.10 30.07 18.47
C ALA A 218 -48.43 29.39 18.10
N SER A 219 -49.52 30.15 17.92
CA SER A 219 -50.80 29.62 17.44
C SER A 219 -50.88 29.53 15.91
N THR A 220 -50.00 30.23 15.20
CA THR A 220 -49.99 30.31 13.72
C THR A 220 -48.65 29.95 13.09
N THR A 221 -47.59 29.92 13.87
CA THR A 221 -46.24 29.54 13.46
C THR A 221 -45.97 28.14 14.01
N ASN A 222 -45.47 27.23 13.17
CA ASN A 222 -45.07 25.91 13.63
C ASN A 222 -44.00 26.05 14.73
N THR A 223 -44.25 25.44 15.88
CA THR A 223 -43.37 25.47 17.06
C THR A 223 -42.26 24.43 16.99
N GLU A 224 -42.32 23.52 16.02
CA GLU A 224 -41.21 22.68 15.60
C GLU A 224 -40.43 23.34 14.46
N GLY A 225 -39.10 23.47 14.59
CA GLY A 225 -38.27 24.18 13.59
C GLY A 225 -36.79 24.30 13.96
N ASP A 226 -36.00 24.95 13.11
CA ASP A 226 -34.55 25.10 13.27
C ASP A 226 -34.15 26.49 13.77
N ILE A 227 -33.30 26.56 14.78
CA ILE A 227 -32.56 27.77 15.18
C ILE A 227 -31.25 27.79 14.40
N ILE A 228 -31.02 28.84 13.61
CA ILE A 228 -29.82 28.97 12.77
C ILE A 228 -29.07 30.22 13.20
N ALA A 229 -27.81 30.07 13.60
CA ALA A 229 -26.91 31.16 13.95
C ALA A 229 -25.73 31.22 12.98
N ASP A 230 -25.44 32.42 12.48
CA ASP A 230 -24.35 32.71 11.54
C ASP A 230 -23.46 33.79 12.17
N CYS A 231 -22.17 33.56 12.36
CA CYS A 231 -21.21 34.51 12.94
C CYS A 231 -19.90 34.57 12.15
N GLY A 232 -19.20 35.70 12.19
CA GLY A 232 -17.85 35.81 11.65
C GLY A 232 -17.45 37.25 11.30
N LEU A 233 -16.31 37.71 11.81
CA LEU A 233 -15.73 39.01 11.44
C LEU A 233 -14.69 38.82 10.32
N TYR A 234 -13.87 37.77 10.41
CA TYR A 234 -12.87 37.41 9.42
C TYR A 234 -13.13 36.05 8.75
N THR A 235 -13.76 35.10 9.45
CA THR A 235 -14.14 33.78 8.92
C THR A 235 -15.57 33.45 9.33
N THR A 236 -16.44 33.08 8.40
CA THR A 236 -17.84 32.79 8.70
C THR A 236 -18.05 31.36 9.20
N SER A 237 -18.77 31.20 10.30
CA SER A 237 -19.21 29.93 10.88
C SER A 237 -20.73 29.92 11.07
N THR A 238 -21.37 28.78 10.83
CA THR A 238 -22.83 28.60 10.89
C THR A 238 -23.20 27.37 11.72
N LEU A 239 -24.15 27.52 12.64
CA LEU A 239 -24.73 26.44 13.46
C LEU A 239 -26.25 26.35 13.28
N THR A 240 -26.78 25.14 13.14
CA THR A 240 -28.22 24.85 13.04
C THR A 240 -28.64 23.87 14.13
N VAL A 241 -29.69 24.19 14.89
CA VAL A 241 -30.24 23.37 15.98
C VAL A 241 -31.75 23.19 15.82
N ARG A 242 -32.22 21.95 15.67
CA ARG A 242 -33.65 21.59 15.60
C ARG A 242 -34.29 21.61 17.00
N VAL A 243 -35.45 22.25 17.15
CA VAL A 243 -36.18 22.38 18.42
C VAL A 243 -37.70 22.21 18.25
N ASP A 244 -38.38 21.77 19.31
CA ASP A 244 -39.85 21.76 19.44
C ASP A 244 -40.26 22.50 20.73
N LEU A 245 -41.26 23.40 20.63
CA LEU A 245 -41.57 24.42 21.64
C LEU A 245 -43.03 24.29 22.16
N PRO A 246 -43.26 23.90 23.44
CA PRO A 246 -44.60 23.54 23.95
C PRO A 246 -45.54 24.73 24.31
N ILE A 247 -46.87 24.48 24.34
CA ILE A 247 -47.98 25.40 24.76
C ILE A 247 -49.11 24.66 25.56
N THR A 248 -49.94 25.34 26.39
CA THR A 248 -50.97 24.72 27.30
C THR A 248 -52.47 25.07 27.00
N PRO A 249 -53.48 24.15 27.15
CA PRO A 249 -54.92 24.42 26.86
C PRO A 249 -55.95 24.37 28.05
N SER A 250 -57.23 24.75 27.82
CA SER A 250 -58.33 25.20 28.76
C SER A 250 -59.29 24.11 29.34
N SER A 251 -60.26 24.41 30.26
CA SER A 251 -60.89 23.46 31.27
C SER A 251 -62.45 23.28 31.39
N THR A 252 -63.14 22.42 30.61
CA THR A 252 -64.55 21.93 30.86
C THR A 252 -64.60 20.40 30.69
N ASP A 253 -65.32 19.53 31.45
CA ASP A 253 -65.26 18.02 31.45
C ASP A 253 -66.69 17.36 31.45
N SER A 254 -67.05 16.57 30.43
CA SER A 254 -68.42 16.14 30.10
C SER A 254 -68.77 14.71 30.51
N ASP A 255 -67.87 13.74 30.36
CA ASP A 255 -68.10 12.34 30.74
C ASP A 255 -67.63 12.03 32.18
N ASN A 256 -66.93 12.98 32.82
CA ASN A 256 -66.40 12.93 34.18
C ASN A 256 -65.36 11.84 34.39
N ASP A 257 -64.59 11.54 33.35
CA ASP A 257 -63.41 10.68 33.44
C ASP A 257 -62.21 11.37 34.14
N GLY A 258 -62.29 12.70 34.31
CA GLY A 258 -61.30 13.54 34.97
C GLY A 258 -60.44 14.37 34.01
N ILE A 259 -60.68 14.27 32.70
CA ILE A 259 -60.05 15.07 31.64
C ILE A 259 -61.08 16.08 31.09
N PRO A 260 -60.75 17.38 31.05
CA PRO A 260 -61.72 18.34 30.53
C PRO A 260 -61.86 18.30 29.00
N ASP A 261 -63.04 18.03 28.40
CA ASP A 261 -63.61 18.35 27.05
C ASP A 261 -62.72 19.09 26.03
N LEU A 262 -62.03 20.16 26.43
CA LEU A 262 -61.13 20.89 25.53
C LEU A 262 -59.80 20.16 25.28
N ASN A 263 -59.47 19.22 26.16
CA ASN A 263 -58.30 18.36 26.22
C ASN A 263 -58.74 16.88 26.28
N ASP A 264 -60.02 16.60 26.10
CA ASP A 264 -60.62 15.27 26.06
C ASP A 264 -61.02 14.99 24.61
N ASP A 265 -60.23 14.14 23.97
CA ASP A 265 -60.42 13.69 22.60
C ASP A 265 -61.61 12.71 22.48
N CYS A 266 -62.06 12.14 23.61
CA CYS A 266 -63.16 11.20 23.71
C CYS A 266 -64.18 11.64 24.79
N ASP A 267 -64.91 12.73 24.50
CA ASP A 267 -65.88 13.39 25.40
C ASP A 267 -67.10 12.54 25.86
N SER A 268 -67.06 11.22 25.66
CA SER A 268 -68.11 10.25 25.97
C SER A 268 -67.62 8.83 26.29
N THR A 269 -66.42 8.70 26.88
CA THR A 269 -65.78 7.42 27.22
C THR A 269 -66.64 6.51 28.13
N PRO A 270 -66.70 5.18 27.90
CA PRO A 270 -67.49 4.26 28.69
C PRO A 270 -67.18 4.30 30.19
N ALA A 271 -68.24 4.38 30.99
CA ALA A 271 -68.11 4.54 32.43
C ALA A 271 -67.39 3.36 33.11
N ASN A 272 -66.39 3.68 33.94
CA ASN A 272 -65.51 2.79 34.70
C ASN A 272 -64.36 2.12 33.92
N GLU A 273 -64.03 2.63 32.74
CA GLU A 273 -62.78 2.31 32.07
C GLU A 273 -61.67 3.28 32.53
N PRO A 274 -60.42 2.82 32.67
CA PRO A 274 -59.29 3.72 32.89
C PRO A 274 -59.05 4.53 31.61
N VAL A 275 -58.94 5.85 31.76
CA VAL A 275 -58.74 6.77 30.64
C VAL A 275 -57.30 7.27 30.58
N TYR A 276 -56.85 7.53 29.36
CA TYR A 276 -55.58 8.17 29.06
C TYR A 276 -55.63 9.67 29.34
N GLY A 277 -54.49 10.35 29.21
CA GLY A 277 -54.42 11.80 29.37
C GLY A 277 -55.22 12.58 28.30
N THR A 278 -55.61 11.90 27.22
CA THR A 278 -56.49 12.37 26.15
C THR A 278 -57.97 12.15 26.45
N GLY A 279 -58.33 11.55 27.59
CA GLY A 279 -59.71 11.20 27.95
C GLY A 279 -60.28 9.94 27.27
N CYS A 280 -59.60 9.40 26.25
CA CYS A 280 -59.96 8.12 25.64
C CYS A 280 -59.56 6.92 26.51
N SER A 281 -60.31 5.82 26.42
CA SER A 281 -59.97 4.53 27.02
C SER A 281 -59.39 3.54 26.01
N ASP A 282 -58.89 2.39 26.48
CA ASP A 282 -58.38 1.31 25.61
C ASP A 282 -59.40 0.77 24.60
N SER A 283 -60.70 0.84 24.91
CA SER A 283 -61.75 0.36 24.00
C SER A 283 -62.07 1.34 22.87
N GLU A 284 -61.50 2.54 22.93
CA GLU A 284 -61.74 3.65 22.01
C GLU A 284 -60.45 4.20 21.38
N THR A 285 -59.30 3.69 21.84
CA THR A 285 -57.98 4.06 21.35
C THR A 285 -57.41 2.89 20.56
N ASP A 286 -57.01 3.18 19.32
CA ASP A 286 -56.23 2.30 18.46
C ASP A 286 -54.87 2.99 18.33
N SER A 287 -53.89 2.58 19.14
CA SER A 287 -52.65 3.35 19.33
C SER A 287 -51.72 3.30 18.13
N ASP A 288 -51.86 2.27 17.30
CA ASP A 288 -51.00 1.99 16.16
C ASP A 288 -51.75 2.11 14.81
N ASP A 289 -53.03 2.48 14.85
CA ASP A 289 -53.94 2.71 13.72
C ASP A 289 -54.03 1.48 12.78
N ASP A 290 -53.97 0.27 13.34
CA ASP A 290 -54.03 -0.97 12.59
C ASP A 290 -55.46 -1.51 12.36
N GLY A 291 -56.43 -0.91 13.05
CA GLY A 291 -57.85 -1.23 12.99
C GLY A 291 -58.33 -2.14 14.14
N VAL A 292 -57.49 -2.47 15.11
CA VAL A 292 -57.81 -3.20 16.34
C VAL A 292 -57.59 -2.28 17.54
N MET A 293 -58.64 -2.07 18.34
CA MET A 293 -58.55 -1.22 19.54
C MET A 293 -57.63 -1.87 20.58
N ASN A 294 -56.95 -1.05 21.39
CA ASN A 294 -55.97 -1.50 22.38
C ASN A 294 -56.49 -2.61 23.33
N ASP A 295 -57.79 -2.61 23.65
CA ASP A 295 -58.39 -3.62 24.54
C ASP A 295 -58.44 -5.03 23.93
N ALA A 296 -58.35 -5.13 22.61
CA ALA A 296 -58.38 -6.36 21.82
C ALA A 296 -57.06 -6.61 21.06
N ASP A 297 -56.11 -5.69 21.13
CA ASP A 297 -54.84 -5.75 20.41
C ASP A 297 -53.74 -6.43 21.24
N LEU A 298 -53.16 -7.51 20.71
CA LEU A 298 -52.03 -8.22 21.30
C LEU A 298 -50.67 -7.69 20.81
N CYS A 299 -50.69 -6.81 19.82
CA CYS A 299 -49.55 -6.28 19.08
C CYS A 299 -49.60 -4.74 18.96
N PRO A 300 -49.51 -4.00 20.08
CA PRO A 300 -49.85 -2.57 20.20
C PRO A 300 -48.94 -1.56 19.46
N ASP A 301 -48.06 -2.04 18.57
CA ASP A 301 -47.08 -1.26 17.82
C ASP A 301 -47.01 -1.71 16.33
N THR A 302 -48.15 -2.12 15.78
CA THR A 302 -48.32 -2.51 14.39
C THR A 302 -48.18 -1.30 13.46
N GLN A 303 -47.33 -1.40 12.44
CA GLN A 303 -47.09 -0.32 11.49
C GLN A 303 -48.40 0.03 10.75
N VAL A 304 -48.77 1.31 10.82
CA VAL A 304 -49.93 1.92 10.17
C VAL A 304 -50.07 1.45 8.70
N ASN A 305 -51.27 1.02 8.31
CA ASN A 305 -51.65 0.46 6.99
C ASN A 305 -51.17 -0.97 6.66
N ARG A 306 -50.66 -1.75 7.60
CA ARG A 306 -50.40 -3.18 7.39
C ARG A 306 -51.68 -3.99 7.56
N ALA A 307 -51.78 -5.11 6.83
CA ALA A 307 -52.89 -6.02 7.02
C ALA A 307 -52.63 -6.86 8.28
N VAL A 308 -53.53 -6.74 9.26
CA VAL A 308 -53.45 -7.41 10.56
C VAL A 308 -54.43 -8.55 10.69
N ASN A 309 -54.17 -9.48 11.62
CA ASN A 309 -55.10 -10.54 11.98
C ASN A 309 -56.15 -10.03 13.00
N SER A 310 -56.92 -10.93 13.62
CA SER A 310 -57.94 -10.55 14.60
C SER A 310 -57.41 -10.01 15.92
N ASP A 311 -56.11 -10.14 16.15
CA ASP A 311 -55.42 -9.86 17.40
C ASP A 311 -54.47 -8.65 17.23
N GLY A 312 -54.65 -7.85 16.17
CA GLY A 312 -53.79 -6.70 15.80
C GLY A 312 -52.44 -7.07 15.20
N CYS A 313 -52.00 -8.33 15.30
CA CYS A 313 -50.69 -8.69 14.78
C CYS A 313 -50.66 -8.78 13.24
N SER A 314 -49.79 -7.99 12.62
CA SER A 314 -49.46 -8.13 11.20
C SER A 314 -48.48 -9.29 10.95
N GLN A 315 -48.32 -9.68 9.68
CA GLN A 315 -47.41 -10.78 9.29
C GLN A 315 -45.97 -10.59 9.81
N TYR A 316 -45.49 -9.36 10.00
CA TYR A 316 -44.13 -9.12 10.49
C TYR A 316 -44.00 -9.29 12.01
N GLN A 317 -45.08 -9.12 12.78
CA GLN A 317 -45.09 -9.34 14.23
C GLN A 317 -45.33 -10.80 14.61
N LEU A 318 -45.86 -11.60 13.68
CA LEU A 318 -45.99 -13.03 13.88
C LEU A 318 -44.62 -13.69 13.92
N ASP A 319 -44.52 -14.76 14.69
CA ASP A 319 -43.35 -15.64 14.75
C ASP A 319 -43.68 -16.88 13.89
N ALA A 320 -43.08 -16.98 12.70
CA ALA A 320 -43.45 -18.00 11.71
C ALA A 320 -42.93 -19.39 12.08
N ASP A 321 -41.78 -19.51 12.72
CA ASP A 321 -41.14 -20.76 13.10
C ASP A 321 -41.26 -21.11 14.60
N ASN A 322 -41.84 -20.20 15.38
CA ASN A 322 -42.13 -20.30 16.82
C ASN A 322 -40.87 -20.42 17.68
N ASP A 323 -39.79 -19.74 17.29
CA ASP A 323 -38.52 -19.72 18.00
C ASP A 323 -38.43 -18.62 19.08
N GLY A 324 -39.42 -17.73 19.13
CA GLY A 324 -39.50 -16.59 20.05
C GLY A 324 -39.16 -15.24 19.41
N GLY A 325 -38.71 -15.21 18.15
CA GLY A 325 -38.47 -14.02 17.34
C GLY A 325 -39.64 -13.72 16.39
N SER A 326 -40.05 -12.45 16.29
CA SER A 326 -41.05 -12.07 15.28
C SER A 326 -40.40 -11.99 13.89
N ASN A 327 -41.14 -12.30 12.83
CA ASN A 327 -40.72 -12.23 11.42
C ASN A 327 -40.05 -10.90 11.00
N ALA A 328 -40.29 -9.79 11.70
CA ALA A 328 -39.65 -8.49 11.41
C ALA A 328 -38.20 -8.39 11.86
N VAL A 329 -37.86 -9.09 12.94
CA VAL A 329 -36.51 -9.08 13.50
C VAL A 329 -35.79 -10.39 13.23
N ASP A 330 -36.53 -11.46 12.88
CA ASP A 330 -36.01 -12.75 12.51
C ASP A 330 -35.27 -12.70 11.16
N GLN A 331 -33.94 -12.70 11.25
CA GLN A 331 -33.00 -12.79 10.14
C GLN A 331 -32.69 -14.25 9.78
N CYS A 332 -33.06 -15.22 10.63
CA CYS A 332 -32.67 -16.62 10.58
C CYS A 332 -33.88 -17.55 10.41
N LEU A 333 -34.51 -17.46 9.24
CA LEU A 333 -35.69 -18.23 8.90
C LEU A 333 -35.57 -19.74 9.21
N ASN A 334 -36.51 -20.27 9.99
CA ASN A 334 -36.63 -21.68 10.43
C ASN A 334 -35.62 -22.09 11.51
N THR A 335 -35.42 -21.26 12.52
CA THR A 335 -34.67 -21.66 13.71
C THR A 335 -35.25 -22.94 14.33
N PRO A 336 -34.41 -23.92 14.70
CA PRO A 336 -34.89 -25.14 15.32
C PRO A 336 -35.68 -24.88 16.61
N LEU A 337 -36.90 -25.43 16.67
CA LEU A 337 -37.82 -25.25 17.79
C LEU A 337 -37.18 -25.62 19.14
N GLY A 338 -37.08 -24.65 20.05
CA GLY A 338 -36.59 -24.82 21.41
C GLY A 338 -35.15 -24.36 21.65
N GLU A 339 -34.46 -23.87 20.63
CA GLU A 339 -33.20 -23.15 20.78
C GLU A 339 -33.44 -21.74 21.33
N GLN A 340 -32.41 -21.10 21.89
CA GLN A 340 -32.51 -19.72 22.36
C GLN A 340 -32.04 -18.81 21.22
N VAL A 341 -32.89 -17.85 20.86
CA VAL A 341 -32.60 -16.86 19.83
C VAL A 341 -32.22 -15.52 20.44
N ASP A 342 -31.41 -14.76 19.72
CA ASP A 342 -31.05 -13.40 20.09
C ASP A 342 -32.04 -12.35 19.54
N SER A 343 -31.67 -11.08 19.61
CA SER A 343 -32.50 -9.96 19.16
C SER A 343 -32.78 -9.95 17.65
N SER A 344 -32.04 -10.72 16.87
CA SER A 344 -32.22 -10.89 15.42
C SER A 344 -32.95 -12.20 15.07
N GLY A 345 -33.56 -12.87 16.06
CA GLY A 345 -34.24 -14.15 15.85
C GLY A 345 -33.30 -15.31 15.49
N CYS A 346 -32.00 -15.13 15.65
CA CYS A 346 -31.01 -16.12 15.28
C CYS A 346 -30.53 -16.91 16.50
N SER A 347 -30.49 -18.23 16.38
CA SER A 347 -29.83 -19.10 17.36
C SER A 347 -28.34 -19.27 17.06
N ASP A 348 -27.57 -19.67 18.08
CA ASP A 348 -26.14 -19.94 17.91
C ASP A 348 -25.87 -21.08 16.91
N SER A 349 -26.86 -21.91 16.58
CA SER A 349 -26.72 -22.96 15.54
C SER A 349 -26.85 -22.47 14.11
N GLN A 350 -27.22 -21.19 13.93
CA GLN A 350 -27.39 -20.56 12.62
C GLN A 350 -26.48 -19.35 12.43
N LYS A 351 -25.94 -18.79 13.52
CA LYS A 351 -24.99 -17.68 13.48
C LYS A 351 -23.58 -18.20 13.34
N ASP A 352 -22.77 -17.41 12.66
CA ASP A 352 -21.33 -17.52 12.54
C ASP A 352 -20.82 -16.09 12.73
N SER A 353 -20.53 -15.75 14.00
CA SER A 353 -20.34 -14.37 14.45
C SER A 353 -19.04 -13.74 13.94
N ASP A 354 -18.03 -14.56 13.65
CA ASP A 354 -16.73 -14.12 13.15
C ASP A 354 -16.50 -14.49 11.67
N GLY A 355 -17.41 -15.25 11.06
CA GLY A 355 -17.49 -15.48 9.62
C GLY A 355 -16.49 -16.50 9.13
N ASP A 356 -16.06 -17.42 10.01
CA ASP A 356 -15.02 -18.42 9.73
C ASP A 356 -15.57 -19.72 9.10
N GLY A 357 -16.90 -19.82 8.96
CA GLY A 357 -17.60 -20.97 8.40
C GLY A 357 -18.09 -21.99 9.42
N VAL A 358 -17.84 -21.78 10.72
CA VAL A 358 -18.32 -22.60 11.83
C VAL A 358 -19.37 -21.83 12.64
N THR A 359 -20.51 -22.47 12.91
CA THR A 359 -21.59 -21.79 13.63
C THR A 359 -21.25 -21.63 15.12
N ASP A 360 -21.68 -20.53 15.75
CA ASP A 360 -21.38 -20.12 17.13
C ASP A 360 -21.58 -21.25 18.17
N ASN A 361 -22.52 -22.17 17.94
CA ASN A 361 -22.79 -23.30 18.83
C ASN A 361 -21.73 -24.42 18.76
N LEU A 362 -20.96 -24.49 17.69
CA LEU A 362 -19.86 -25.44 17.43
C LEU A 362 -18.50 -24.75 17.51
N ASP A 363 -18.48 -23.43 17.49
CA ASP A 363 -17.29 -22.61 17.52
C ASP A 363 -16.74 -22.45 18.96
N GLU A 364 -15.53 -22.98 19.17
CA GLU A 364 -14.76 -22.86 20.41
C GLU A 364 -13.88 -21.59 20.42
N CYS A 365 -13.74 -20.90 19.29
CA CYS A 365 -12.88 -19.75 19.05
C CYS A 365 -13.63 -18.57 18.38
N PRO A 366 -14.54 -17.91 19.11
CA PRO A 366 -15.54 -16.94 18.58
C PRO A 366 -15.01 -15.58 18.11
N ASN A 367 -13.73 -15.47 17.77
CA ASN A 367 -13.11 -14.26 17.24
C ASN A 367 -11.99 -14.61 16.23
N THR A 368 -12.15 -15.66 15.45
CA THR A 368 -11.28 -15.97 14.32
C THR A 368 -11.40 -14.88 13.25
N LEU A 369 -10.28 -14.46 12.66
CA LEU A 369 -10.29 -13.41 11.66
C LEU A 369 -10.98 -13.90 10.36
N PRO A 370 -11.84 -13.08 9.73
CA PRO A 370 -12.48 -13.45 8.47
C PRO A 370 -11.46 -13.78 7.37
N GLY A 371 -11.56 -14.97 6.78
CA GLY A 371 -10.65 -15.47 5.72
C GLY A 371 -9.60 -16.47 6.18
N GLU A 372 -9.46 -16.72 7.49
CA GLU A 372 -8.57 -17.76 8.03
C GLU A 372 -9.14 -19.18 7.81
N SER A 373 -8.28 -20.16 7.54
CA SER A 373 -8.70 -21.58 7.45
C SER A 373 -8.82 -22.20 8.84
N VAL A 374 -10.05 -22.46 9.28
CA VAL A 374 -10.35 -23.01 10.62
C VAL A 374 -10.61 -24.51 10.61
N ASN A 375 -10.50 -25.14 11.79
CA ASN A 375 -10.86 -26.54 11.98
C ASN A 375 -12.38 -26.71 12.25
N GLU A 376 -12.83 -27.95 12.51
CA GLU A 376 -14.25 -28.27 12.76
C GLU A 376 -14.90 -27.54 13.98
N VAL A 377 -14.11 -26.81 14.78
CA VAL A 377 -14.57 -26.06 15.97
C VAL A 377 -14.23 -24.56 15.89
N GLY A 378 -14.06 -23.99 14.69
CA GLY A 378 -13.90 -22.54 14.48
C GLY A 378 -12.57 -21.97 14.95
N CYS A 379 -11.62 -22.83 15.33
CA CYS A 379 -10.31 -22.38 15.75
C CYS A 379 -9.35 -22.39 14.57
N VAL A 380 -8.68 -21.24 14.35
CA VAL A 380 -7.40 -21.25 13.62
C VAL A 380 -6.52 -22.31 14.26
N PRO A 381 -5.92 -23.23 13.47
CA PRO A 381 -4.89 -24.10 13.98
C PRO A 381 -3.89 -23.20 14.70
N SER A 382 -3.75 -23.37 16.01
CA SER A 382 -2.84 -22.55 16.81
C SER A 382 -1.51 -22.46 16.06
N ALA A 383 -1.03 -21.24 15.82
CA ALA A 383 0.29 -20.98 15.24
C ALA A 383 1.29 -22.01 15.77
N PRO A 384 2.13 -22.55 14.88
CA PRO A 384 2.50 -23.95 14.86
C PRO A 384 3.03 -24.42 16.22
N PRO A 385 2.82 -25.70 16.60
CA PRO A 385 3.83 -26.29 17.46
C PRO A 385 5.16 -26.04 16.75
N THR A 386 6.07 -25.24 17.35
CA THR A 386 7.53 -25.14 17.09
C THR A 386 7.95 -25.51 15.66
N PRO A 387 8.65 -24.62 14.92
CA PRO A 387 8.78 -24.65 13.45
C PRO A 387 8.67 -26.08 12.95
N THR A 388 7.61 -26.42 12.20
CA THR A 388 7.40 -27.80 11.74
C THR A 388 8.69 -28.25 11.09
N SER A 389 9.49 -29.00 11.84
CA SER A 389 10.86 -29.27 11.45
C SER A 389 10.76 -30.01 10.15
N MET A 390 11.38 -29.48 9.10
CA MET A 390 11.28 -30.08 7.77
C MET A 390 11.66 -31.54 7.87
N LYS A 391 10.86 -32.41 7.25
CA LYS A 391 11.03 -33.84 7.47
C LYS A 391 11.93 -34.45 6.40
N ILE A 392 12.86 -35.28 6.84
CA ILE A 392 13.69 -36.12 5.97
C ILE A 392 13.24 -37.57 6.13
N LEU A 393 12.74 -38.17 5.05
CA LEU A 393 12.37 -39.59 5.03
C LEU A 393 13.61 -40.45 4.79
N ALA A 394 14.04 -41.17 5.82
CA ALA A 394 15.29 -41.94 5.82
C ALA A 394 15.04 -43.45 5.61
N LEU A 395 15.62 -44.01 4.54
CA LEU A 395 15.50 -45.41 4.13
C LEU A 395 16.76 -46.22 4.47
N HIS A 396 16.60 -47.25 5.30
CA HIS A 396 17.69 -48.10 5.78
C HIS A 396 18.29 -49.01 4.70
N GLY A 397 19.48 -49.56 4.96
CA GLY A 397 20.13 -50.54 4.09
C GLY A 397 19.50 -51.94 4.14
N GLY A 398 19.78 -52.77 3.14
CA GLY A 398 19.23 -54.13 3.08
C GLY A 398 19.72 -54.99 4.25
N GLY A 399 18.79 -55.64 4.95
CA GLY A 399 19.05 -56.42 6.16
C GLY A 399 19.18 -55.60 7.44
N ASP A 400 18.97 -54.28 7.39
CA ASP A 400 19.00 -53.36 8.54
C ASP A 400 17.57 -53.06 9.05
N SER A 401 17.34 -52.00 9.81
CA SER A 401 16.00 -51.51 10.17
C SER A 401 15.99 -49.99 10.36
N ALA A 402 14.81 -49.37 10.49
CA ALA A 402 14.70 -47.94 10.85
C ALA A 402 15.53 -47.59 12.10
N SER A 403 15.37 -48.38 13.17
CA SER A 403 16.14 -48.19 14.40
C SER A 403 17.64 -48.44 14.21
N GLY A 404 18.01 -49.35 13.32
CA GLY A 404 19.39 -49.64 12.99
C GLY A 404 20.06 -48.45 12.31
N LEU A 405 19.43 -47.90 11.27
CA LEU A 405 19.89 -46.68 10.59
C LEU A 405 19.99 -45.49 11.56
N ALA A 406 18.94 -45.24 12.35
CA ALA A 406 18.91 -44.16 13.34
C ALA A 406 20.04 -44.27 14.39
N SER A 407 20.50 -45.49 14.67
CA SER A 407 21.57 -45.74 15.65
C SER A 407 22.99 -45.69 15.08
N GLN A 408 23.17 -45.52 13.77
CA GLN A 408 24.50 -45.40 13.17
C GLN A 408 25.15 -44.08 13.60
N GLN A 409 26.45 -44.07 13.87
CA GLN A 409 27.15 -42.87 14.33
C GLN A 409 27.02 -41.72 13.32
N GLY A 410 27.24 -41.97 12.03
CA GLY A 410 27.12 -40.92 11.02
C GLY A 410 25.70 -40.38 10.84
N MET A 411 24.67 -41.19 11.15
CA MET A 411 23.29 -40.70 11.17
C MET A 411 23.03 -39.81 12.38
N GLN A 412 23.54 -40.18 13.56
CA GLN A 412 23.47 -39.33 14.75
C GLN A 412 24.22 -38.00 14.53
N ASP A 413 25.39 -38.03 13.90
CA ASP A 413 26.15 -36.82 13.57
C ASP A 413 25.33 -35.89 12.64
N LEU A 414 24.64 -36.44 11.64
CA LEU A 414 23.75 -35.66 10.77
C LEU A 414 22.54 -35.10 11.52
N VAL A 415 21.86 -35.91 12.34
CA VAL A 415 20.71 -35.48 13.16
C VAL A 415 21.11 -34.37 14.14
N ASP A 416 22.28 -34.49 14.78
CA ASP A 416 22.79 -33.49 15.72
C ASP A 416 23.18 -32.18 15.01
N ALA A 417 23.67 -32.28 13.77
CA ALA A 417 24.09 -31.13 12.96
C ALA A 417 22.94 -30.41 12.25
N LEU A 418 21.76 -31.04 12.14
CA LEU A 418 20.57 -30.56 11.43
C LEU A 418 19.35 -30.50 12.37
N PRO A 419 19.42 -29.75 13.49
CA PRO A 419 18.34 -29.68 14.48
C PRO A 419 17.02 -29.11 13.94
N GLU A 420 17.06 -28.41 12.81
CA GLU A 420 15.91 -27.87 12.09
C GLU A 420 15.14 -28.91 11.26
N PHE A 421 15.67 -30.13 11.12
CA PHE A 421 15.01 -31.23 10.41
C PHE A 421 14.56 -32.35 11.36
N GLU A 422 13.35 -32.87 11.14
CA GLU A 422 12.90 -34.13 11.74
C GLU A 422 13.22 -35.31 10.82
N PHE A 423 14.04 -36.24 11.30
CA PHE A 423 14.33 -37.46 10.57
C PHE A 423 13.28 -38.54 10.87
N VAL A 424 12.52 -38.92 9.84
CA VAL A 424 11.54 -40.01 9.92
C VAL A 424 12.15 -41.27 9.31
N PHE A 425 12.43 -42.26 10.16
CA PHE A 425 13.08 -43.50 9.74
C PHE A 425 12.04 -44.56 9.35
N ALA A 426 11.97 -44.89 8.06
CA ALA A 426 11.03 -45.88 7.54
C ALA A 426 11.55 -47.31 7.69
N SER A 427 10.68 -48.26 8.02
CA SER A 427 11.00 -49.70 8.02
C SER A 427 10.29 -50.39 6.87
N THR A 428 11.03 -51.10 6.03
CA THR A 428 10.46 -51.79 4.88
C THR A 428 9.34 -52.79 5.24
N PRO A 429 8.27 -52.90 4.43
CA PRO A 429 7.20 -53.89 4.61
C PRO A 429 7.60 -55.31 4.17
N GLU A 430 8.72 -55.42 3.46
CA GLU A 430 9.21 -56.66 2.86
C GLU A 430 9.92 -57.58 3.87
N SER A 431 9.80 -58.89 3.66
CA SER A 431 10.41 -59.87 4.55
C SER A 431 11.94 -59.83 4.49
N GLY A 432 12.63 -60.01 5.62
CA GLY A 432 14.10 -59.99 5.65
C GLY A 432 14.72 -58.59 5.65
N ASN A 433 13.91 -57.56 5.90
CA ASN A 433 14.31 -56.16 6.00
C ASN A 433 15.06 -55.62 4.78
N VAL A 434 14.57 -55.95 3.59
CA VAL A 434 15.07 -55.41 2.31
C VAL A 434 13.97 -54.57 1.66
N TRP A 435 14.29 -53.60 0.80
CA TRP A 435 13.26 -52.81 0.10
C TRP A 435 12.65 -53.54 -1.10
N TYR A 436 13.37 -54.52 -1.63
CA TYR A 436 12.89 -55.45 -2.65
C TYR A 436 13.72 -56.73 -2.58
N GLN A 437 13.08 -57.87 -2.86
CA GLN A 437 13.72 -59.18 -2.73
C GLN A 437 14.74 -59.44 -3.85
N ASP A 438 15.77 -60.23 -3.54
CA ASP A 438 16.70 -60.74 -4.56
C ASP A 438 15.95 -61.56 -5.63
N PRO A 439 16.42 -61.58 -6.89
CA PRO A 439 15.83 -62.42 -7.93
C PRO A 439 15.79 -63.90 -7.51
N PRO A 440 14.72 -64.66 -7.83
CA PRO A 440 14.59 -66.07 -7.43
C PRO A 440 15.71 -66.98 -7.97
N GLY A 441 16.31 -66.61 -9.11
CA GLY A 441 17.45 -67.31 -9.72
C GLY A 441 18.82 -66.82 -9.24
N GLY A 442 18.86 -65.88 -8.29
CA GLY A 442 20.07 -65.20 -7.83
C GLY A 442 20.59 -64.14 -8.81
N LYS A 443 21.68 -63.47 -8.44
CA LYS A 443 22.24 -62.31 -9.18
C LYS A 443 22.66 -62.57 -10.63
N GLY A 444 22.70 -63.84 -11.08
CA GLY A 444 23.00 -64.21 -12.46
C GLY A 444 21.78 -64.37 -13.37
N GLU A 445 20.56 -64.32 -12.81
CA GLU A 445 19.29 -64.50 -13.51
C GLU A 445 18.34 -63.35 -13.11
N PRO A 446 18.49 -62.17 -13.74
CA PRO A 446 17.77 -60.97 -13.35
C PRO A 446 16.26 -61.06 -13.61
N THR A 447 15.46 -60.37 -12.80
CA THR A 447 14.00 -60.28 -13.03
C THR A 447 13.69 -59.24 -14.10
N THR A 448 12.56 -59.38 -14.80
CA THR A 448 12.07 -58.40 -15.80
C THR A 448 10.73 -57.79 -15.38
N ASP A 449 10.37 -57.96 -14.11
CA ASP A 449 9.10 -57.52 -13.56
C ASP A 449 9.20 -56.05 -13.13
N PRO A 450 8.44 -55.12 -13.74
CA PRO A 450 8.45 -53.71 -13.35
C PRO A 450 7.81 -53.48 -11.97
N ASP A 451 6.95 -54.40 -11.53
CA ASP A 451 6.14 -54.27 -10.32
C ASP A 451 6.83 -54.91 -9.09
N TRP A 452 8.12 -55.25 -9.23
CA TRP A 452 8.87 -56.04 -8.24
C TRP A 452 9.03 -55.35 -6.87
N ALA A 453 8.80 -54.04 -6.79
CA ALA A 453 8.93 -53.23 -5.59
C ALA A 453 7.60 -52.58 -5.13
N ASP A 454 6.46 -52.95 -5.71
CA ASP A 454 5.15 -52.32 -5.47
C ASP A 454 4.76 -52.24 -3.99
N LEU A 455 5.07 -53.28 -3.22
CA LEU A 455 4.76 -53.31 -1.79
C LEU A 455 5.48 -52.19 -1.03
N SER A 456 6.76 -51.97 -1.36
CA SER A 456 7.56 -50.90 -0.77
C SER A 456 7.15 -49.53 -1.30
N ILE A 457 6.81 -49.41 -2.59
CA ILE A 457 6.32 -48.14 -3.18
C ILE A 457 5.02 -47.70 -2.49
N SER A 458 4.03 -48.60 -2.41
CA SER A 458 2.74 -48.30 -1.76
C SER A 458 2.91 -47.95 -0.28
N TYR A 459 3.85 -48.61 0.41
CA TYR A 459 4.16 -48.28 1.79
C TYR A 459 4.81 -46.89 1.92
N LEU A 460 5.72 -46.52 1.02
CA LEU A 460 6.34 -45.20 1.03
C LEU A 460 5.35 -44.09 0.69
N ASP A 461 4.44 -44.31 -0.26
CA ASP A 461 3.35 -43.36 -0.53
C ASP A 461 2.47 -43.17 0.70
N GLN A 462 2.11 -44.27 1.39
CA GLN A 462 1.36 -44.15 2.64
C GLN A 462 2.15 -43.42 3.73
N MET A 463 3.47 -43.63 3.82
CA MET A 463 4.32 -42.88 4.74
C MET A 463 4.32 -41.38 4.44
N VAL A 464 4.38 -40.99 3.16
CA VAL A 464 4.28 -39.58 2.73
C VAL A 464 2.91 -39.01 3.07
N ILE A 465 1.82 -39.75 2.85
CA ILE A 465 0.47 -39.34 3.23
C ILE A 465 0.33 -39.17 4.76
N ASP A 466 0.83 -40.13 5.53
CA ASP A 466 0.60 -40.19 6.97
C ASP A 466 1.54 -39.26 7.76
N ASN A 467 2.73 -38.97 7.23
CA ASN A 467 3.81 -38.29 7.97
C ASN A 467 4.42 -37.10 7.22
N GLY A 468 4.03 -36.84 5.97
CA GLY A 468 4.51 -35.71 5.18
C GLY A 468 3.91 -34.36 5.59
N PRO A 469 4.20 -33.28 4.85
CA PRO A 469 5.10 -33.25 3.69
C PRO A 469 6.57 -33.52 4.10
N PHE A 470 7.33 -34.12 3.17
CA PHE A 470 8.75 -34.42 3.36
C PHE A 470 9.58 -33.53 2.44
N TYR A 471 10.53 -32.78 3.02
CA TYR A 471 11.47 -31.96 2.27
C TYR A 471 12.42 -32.82 1.42
N ALA A 472 12.91 -33.93 2.00
CA ALA A 472 13.94 -34.72 1.35
C ALA A 472 13.81 -36.23 1.57
N LEU A 473 14.37 -36.97 0.61
CA LEU A 473 14.62 -38.41 0.73
C LEU A 473 16.09 -38.67 1.07
N LEU A 474 16.34 -39.49 2.07
CA LEU A 474 17.67 -39.98 2.42
C LEU A 474 17.71 -41.49 2.29
N GLY A 475 18.64 -42.01 1.50
CA GLY A 475 18.87 -43.44 1.34
C GLY A 475 20.25 -43.85 1.85
N TYR A 476 20.32 -45.01 2.48
CA TYR A 476 21.58 -45.68 2.78
C TYR A 476 21.63 -47.08 2.14
N SER A 477 22.70 -47.40 1.40
CA SER A 477 22.92 -48.71 0.78
C SER A 477 21.74 -49.14 -0.11
N GLN A 478 21.00 -50.20 0.22
CA GLN A 478 19.80 -50.59 -0.55
C GLN A 478 18.68 -49.53 -0.48
N GLY A 479 18.59 -48.75 0.59
CA GLY A 479 17.66 -47.61 0.66
C GLY A 479 17.96 -46.57 -0.42
N SER A 480 19.24 -46.29 -0.68
CA SER A 480 19.67 -45.42 -1.79
C SER A 480 19.31 -46.00 -3.16
N ALA A 481 19.38 -47.33 -3.30
CA ALA A 481 18.99 -48.01 -4.53
C ALA A 481 17.45 -48.01 -4.74
N MET A 482 16.69 -47.93 -3.65
CA MET A 482 15.23 -47.86 -3.67
C MET A 482 14.71 -46.48 -4.07
N ILE A 483 15.41 -45.39 -3.73
CA ILE A 483 14.93 -44.02 -4.02
C ILE A 483 14.66 -43.78 -5.52
N PRO A 484 15.57 -44.10 -6.48
CA PRO A 484 15.27 -43.99 -7.90
C PRO A 484 14.08 -44.85 -8.35
N VAL A 485 13.88 -46.01 -7.73
CA VAL A 485 12.70 -46.86 -7.99
C VAL A 485 11.44 -46.14 -7.53
N TYR A 486 11.47 -45.53 -6.35
CA TYR A 486 10.35 -44.79 -5.80
C TYR A 486 10.02 -43.54 -6.62
N LEU A 487 11.02 -42.70 -6.92
CA LEU A 487 10.87 -41.49 -7.75
C LEU A 487 10.32 -41.79 -9.15
N ALA A 488 10.64 -42.94 -9.74
CA ALA A 488 10.12 -43.33 -11.04
C ALA A 488 8.64 -43.77 -11.02
N ASN A 489 8.05 -44.02 -9.84
CA ASN A 489 6.71 -44.58 -9.69
C ASN A 489 5.77 -43.72 -8.84
N THR A 490 6.26 -42.65 -8.20
CA THR A 490 5.44 -41.75 -7.37
C THR A 490 5.17 -40.43 -8.10
N GLN A 491 4.11 -39.74 -7.67
CA GLN A 491 3.83 -38.35 -8.05
C GLN A 491 4.27 -37.35 -6.97
N ASN A 492 4.75 -37.84 -5.81
CA ASN A 492 5.25 -36.99 -4.75
C ASN A 492 6.53 -36.29 -5.17
N THR A 493 6.64 -35.02 -4.84
CA THR A 493 7.83 -34.19 -5.08
C THR A 493 8.66 -34.06 -3.81
N PHE A 494 9.96 -33.83 -4.00
CA PHE A 494 10.93 -33.62 -2.93
C PHE A 494 11.95 -32.59 -3.42
N ASP A 495 12.45 -31.78 -2.51
CA ASP A 495 13.44 -30.75 -2.83
C ASP A 495 14.85 -31.32 -2.90
N ARG A 496 15.17 -32.32 -2.07
CA ARG A 496 16.50 -32.93 -2.01
C ARG A 496 16.46 -34.44 -1.97
N VAL A 497 17.46 -35.05 -2.61
CA VAL A 497 17.71 -36.50 -2.57
C VAL A 497 19.14 -36.76 -2.12
N MET A 498 19.33 -37.50 -1.04
CA MET A 498 20.65 -37.85 -0.51
C MET A 498 20.88 -39.36 -0.60
N LEU A 499 21.87 -39.79 -1.38
CA LEU A 499 22.15 -41.20 -1.65
C LEU A 499 23.51 -41.59 -1.07
N TYR A 500 23.52 -42.24 0.09
CA TYR A 500 24.74 -42.67 0.77
C TYR A 500 25.12 -44.11 0.41
N ASN A 501 26.31 -44.31 -0.14
CA ASN A 501 26.87 -45.61 -0.56
C ASN A 501 25.89 -46.45 -1.39
N GLY A 502 25.18 -45.78 -2.29
CA GLY A 502 24.12 -46.36 -3.12
C GLY A 502 24.61 -47.04 -4.40
N TYR A 503 23.69 -47.76 -5.04
CA TYR A 503 23.91 -48.44 -6.32
C TYR A 503 22.58 -48.56 -7.08
N LEU A 504 22.63 -48.88 -8.37
CA LEU A 504 21.43 -49.19 -9.15
C LEU A 504 21.02 -50.66 -9.01
N PRO A 505 19.71 -50.99 -9.00
CA PRO A 505 19.19 -52.37 -8.90
C PRO A 505 19.38 -53.17 -10.20
N THR A 506 20.62 -53.29 -10.68
CA THR A 506 20.98 -53.88 -11.99
C THR A 506 20.66 -55.36 -12.14
N THR A 507 20.32 -56.07 -11.06
CA THR A 507 19.82 -57.45 -11.10
C THR A 507 18.31 -57.53 -11.32
N HIS A 508 17.63 -56.40 -11.48
CA HIS A 508 16.19 -56.26 -11.66
C HIS A 508 15.93 -55.40 -12.89
N ASN A 509 15.96 -56.02 -14.08
CA ASN A 509 15.81 -55.31 -15.36
C ASN A 509 14.47 -54.58 -15.47
N GLY A 510 13.39 -55.11 -14.89
CA GLY A 510 12.08 -54.43 -14.90
C GLY A 510 12.12 -53.10 -14.15
N LEU A 511 12.67 -53.08 -12.93
CA LEU A 511 12.86 -51.83 -12.16
C LEU A 511 13.81 -50.86 -12.87
N MET A 512 14.88 -51.38 -13.49
CA MET A 512 15.80 -50.58 -14.28
C MET A 512 15.12 -49.94 -15.50
N ASP A 513 14.22 -50.66 -16.18
CA ASP A 513 13.46 -50.13 -17.31
C ASP A 513 12.56 -48.96 -16.86
N THR A 514 11.91 -49.08 -15.69
CA THR A 514 11.10 -48.00 -15.11
C THR A 514 11.95 -46.79 -14.74
N ILE A 515 13.09 -46.98 -14.08
CA ILE A 515 14.04 -45.89 -13.78
C ILE A 515 14.53 -45.22 -15.06
N ASN A 516 14.90 -45.99 -16.08
CA ASN A 516 15.40 -45.45 -17.34
C ASN A 516 14.34 -44.66 -18.12
N ALA A 517 13.05 -44.98 -17.93
CA ALA A 517 11.96 -44.27 -18.57
C ALA A 517 11.68 -42.91 -17.90
N ALA A 518 11.89 -42.80 -16.59
CA ALA A 518 11.68 -41.57 -15.82
C ALA A 518 12.93 -40.68 -15.72
N ALA A 519 14.13 -41.26 -15.78
CA ALA A 519 15.38 -40.53 -15.68
C ALA A 519 15.70 -39.73 -16.98
N PRO A 520 16.41 -38.59 -16.89
CA PRO A 520 17.02 -38.04 -15.67
C PRO A 520 15.99 -37.38 -14.74
N PHE A 521 16.08 -37.65 -13.43
CA PHE A 521 15.26 -36.97 -12.42
C PHE A 521 15.76 -35.53 -12.24
N SER A 522 14.84 -34.57 -12.15
CA SER A 522 15.13 -33.15 -11.98
C SER A 522 15.45 -32.75 -10.54
N THR A 523 15.01 -33.55 -9.56
CA THR A 523 15.28 -33.27 -8.14
C THR A 523 16.79 -33.22 -7.86
N PRO A 524 17.29 -32.13 -7.25
CA PRO A 524 18.68 -32.03 -6.84
C PRO A 524 19.11 -33.21 -5.96
N ALA A 525 20.18 -33.89 -6.37
CA ALA A 525 20.67 -35.08 -5.69
C ALA A 525 22.13 -34.93 -5.24
N MET A 526 22.45 -35.47 -4.06
CA MET A 526 23.81 -35.66 -3.58
C MET A 526 24.12 -37.15 -3.52
N ILE A 527 25.26 -37.54 -4.11
CA ILE A 527 25.74 -38.92 -4.13
C ILE A 527 26.99 -38.99 -3.27
N PHE A 528 26.90 -39.65 -2.12
CA PHE A 528 28.03 -39.86 -1.24
C PHE A 528 28.58 -41.28 -1.37
N SER A 529 29.89 -41.43 -1.53
CA SER A 529 30.56 -42.73 -1.55
C SER A 529 31.85 -42.71 -0.74
N GLY A 530 32.06 -43.76 0.06
CA GLY A 530 33.31 -43.97 0.79
C GLY A 530 34.34 -44.72 -0.05
N GLU A 531 35.54 -44.16 -0.22
CA GLU A 531 36.61 -44.79 -1.02
C GLU A 531 37.15 -46.09 -0.39
N ASN A 532 36.91 -46.30 0.90
CA ASN A 532 37.23 -47.53 1.62
C ASN A 532 36.11 -48.59 1.53
N ASP A 533 35.00 -48.31 0.85
CA ASP A 533 33.96 -49.28 0.51
C ASP A 533 34.33 -50.08 -0.74
N GLY A 534 35.09 -51.15 -0.54
CA GLY A 534 35.54 -52.01 -1.64
C GLY A 534 34.43 -52.76 -2.40
N SER A 535 33.16 -52.65 -2.00
CA SER A 535 32.05 -53.39 -2.63
C SER A 535 31.12 -52.51 -3.47
N PHE A 536 30.93 -51.24 -3.10
CA PHE A 536 29.94 -50.37 -3.77
C PHE A 536 30.52 -49.06 -4.33
N LYS A 537 31.74 -48.66 -3.98
CA LYS A 537 32.30 -47.36 -4.41
C LYS A 537 32.29 -47.14 -5.92
N ASP A 538 32.60 -48.18 -6.70
CA ASP A 538 32.66 -48.10 -8.17
C ASP A 538 31.27 -48.05 -8.83
N LEU A 539 30.19 -48.15 -8.04
CA LEU A 539 28.80 -48.16 -8.53
C LEU A 539 28.10 -46.80 -8.39
N ALA A 540 28.61 -45.91 -7.53
CA ALA A 540 28.05 -44.58 -7.32
C ALA A 540 27.95 -43.72 -8.61
N PRO A 541 28.96 -43.71 -9.51
CA PRO A 541 28.88 -42.89 -10.73
C PRO A 541 27.72 -43.26 -11.66
N ALA A 542 27.30 -44.53 -11.68
CA ALA A 542 26.18 -44.96 -12.52
C ALA A 542 24.82 -44.48 -11.95
N LEU A 543 24.74 -44.37 -10.62
CA LEU A 543 23.58 -43.84 -9.91
C LEU A 543 23.47 -42.32 -10.10
N ALA A 544 24.58 -41.59 -10.01
CA ALA A 544 24.66 -40.15 -10.27
C ALA A 544 24.08 -39.76 -11.65
N GLN A 545 24.40 -40.53 -12.68
CA GLN A 545 23.91 -40.32 -14.05
C GLN A 545 22.38 -40.44 -14.23
N LYS A 546 21.63 -40.83 -13.18
CA LYS A 546 20.16 -40.84 -13.22
C LYS A 546 19.51 -39.51 -12.85
N PHE A 547 20.29 -38.52 -12.44
CA PHE A 547 19.81 -37.18 -12.11
C PHE A 547 20.32 -36.18 -13.16
N SER A 548 19.58 -35.10 -13.41
CA SER A 548 19.94 -34.05 -14.37
C SER A 548 21.22 -33.29 -13.97
N GLY A 549 21.56 -33.36 -12.68
CA GLY A 549 22.84 -33.00 -12.08
C GLY A 549 22.92 -33.55 -10.66
N SER A 550 24.13 -33.82 -10.16
CA SER A 550 24.32 -34.28 -8.78
C SER A 550 25.61 -33.74 -8.16
N LEU A 551 25.56 -33.52 -6.84
CA LEU A 551 26.73 -33.27 -6.02
C LEU A 551 27.39 -34.61 -5.66
N ASP A 552 28.47 -34.95 -6.36
CA ASP A 552 29.18 -36.21 -6.19
C ASP A 552 30.33 -36.06 -5.17
N LEU A 553 30.18 -36.69 -4.01
CA LEU A 553 31.12 -36.63 -2.89
C LEU A 553 31.81 -37.98 -2.69
N HIS A 554 33.14 -37.97 -2.74
CA HIS A 554 33.99 -39.17 -2.66
C HIS A 554 34.91 -39.08 -1.44
N SER A 555 34.41 -39.51 -0.28
CA SER A 555 35.15 -39.44 0.98
C SER A 555 36.34 -40.39 0.99
N GLN A 556 37.54 -39.86 1.23
CA GLN A 556 38.76 -40.67 1.34
C GLN A 556 38.82 -41.47 2.66
N THR A 557 38.00 -41.11 3.64
CA THR A 557 38.05 -41.68 5.01
C THR A 557 36.90 -42.65 5.27
N ALA A 558 35.74 -42.48 4.62
CA ALA A 558 34.58 -43.32 4.83
C ALA A 558 34.71 -44.72 4.20
N GLY A 559 34.16 -45.72 4.89
CA GLY A 559 33.88 -47.06 4.35
C GLY A 559 32.41 -47.20 3.93
N HIS A 560 31.82 -48.38 4.15
CA HIS A 560 30.37 -48.58 3.96
C HIS A 560 29.61 -48.12 5.23
N HIS A 561 29.57 -46.81 5.46
CA HIS A 561 28.80 -46.13 6.51
C HIS A 561 28.50 -44.68 6.09
N LEU A 562 27.54 -44.03 6.75
CA LEU A 562 27.29 -42.58 6.61
C LEU A 562 28.50 -41.74 7.05
N PRO A 563 28.68 -40.51 6.55
CA PRO A 563 29.78 -39.64 6.96
C PRO A 563 29.74 -39.37 8.47
N TYR A 564 30.90 -39.29 9.11
CA TYR A 564 30.99 -38.78 10.47
C TYR A 564 31.19 -37.27 10.44
N GLU A 565 30.99 -36.59 11.57
CA GLU A 565 31.27 -35.14 11.74
C GLU A 565 32.72 -34.74 11.35
N THR A 566 33.64 -35.71 11.31
CA THR A 566 35.05 -35.52 10.95
C THR A 566 35.37 -35.83 9.48
N ASP A 567 34.37 -36.17 8.68
CA ASP A 567 34.53 -36.40 7.24
C ASP A 567 34.88 -35.09 6.52
N GLU A 568 35.74 -35.17 5.50
CA GLU A 568 36.20 -33.98 4.77
C GLU A 568 35.11 -33.28 3.96
N HIS A 569 33.98 -33.96 3.74
CA HIS A 569 32.83 -33.43 3.03
C HIS A 569 31.64 -33.10 3.95
N PHE A 570 31.77 -33.26 5.28
CA PHE A 570 30.63 -33.11 6.20
C PHE A 570 29.93 -31.75 6.04
N ASP A 571 30.69 -30.65 6.03
CA ASP A 571 30.12 -29.30 5.85
C ASP A 571 29.45 -29.13 4.47
N GLN A 572 30.02 -29.69 3.40
CA GLN A 572 29.41 -29.64 2.06
C GLN A 572 28.08 -30.40 2.00
N ILE A 573 27.96 -31.48 2.77
CA ILE A 573 26.72 -32.24 2.91
C ILE A 573 25.67 -31.39 3.62
N LEU A 574 26.04 -30.71 4.72
CA LEU A 574 25.14 -29.80 5.42
C LEU A 574 24.69 -28.64 4.51
N THR A 575 25.62 -28.04 3.78
CA THR A 575 25.30 -26.97 2.81
C THR A 575 24.33 -27.46 1.75
N PHE A 576 24.54 -28.64 1.14
CA PHE A 576 23.61 -29.18 0.15
C PHE A 576 22.20 -29.41 0.70
N ILE A 577 22.10 -29.87 1.95
CA ILE A 577 20.81 -30.12 2.61
C ILE A 577 20.08 -28.80 2.87
N ARG A 578 20.80 -27.77 3.31
CA ARG A 578 20.26 -26.44 3.64
C ARG A 578 20.17 -25.47 2.47
N GLU A 579 20.80 -25.79 1.34
CA GLU A 579 20.72 -24.97 0.14
C GLU A 579 19.24 -24.76 -0.20
N GLY A 580 18.79 -23.51 -0.34
CA GLY A 580 17.36 -23.19 -0.50
C GLY A 580 16.52 -23.18 0.78
N ILE A 581 17.13 -23.31 1.97
CA ILE A 581 16.46 -23.23 3.29
C ILE A 581 17.26 -22.54 4.40
N GLU A 582 18.47 -22.03 4.12
CA GLU A 582 19.10 -21.11 5.08
C GLU A 582 18.11 -19.97 5.38
N PRO A 583 18.02 -19.46 6.62
CA PRO A 583 17.20 -18.29 6.91
C PRO A 583 17.60 -17.23 5.90
N TYR A 584 16.66 -16.89 5.01
CA TYR A 584 16.89 -15.93 3.97
C TYR A 584 17.51 -14.68 4.62
N ASP A 585 18.74 -14.34 4.23
CA ASP A 585 19.36 -13.09 4.64
C ASP A 585 18.79 -12.02 3.71
N PRO A 586 18.03 -11.04 4.22
CA PRO A 586 17.46 -9.99 3.38
C PRO A 586 18.50 -9.21 2.57
N VAL A 587 19.77 -9.24 3.00
CA VAL A 587 20.91 -8.70 2.24
C VAL A 587 21.12 -9.43 0.91
N ASP A 588 20.78 -10.72 0.81
CA ASP A 588 21.01 -11.54 -0.38
C ASP A 588 20.10 -11.16 -1.56
N SER A 589 18.99 -10.44 -1.34
CA SER A 589 18.18 -9.92 -2.46
C SER A 589 18.86 -8.82 -3.26
N TRP A 590 19.83 -8.12 -2.67
CA TRP A 590 20.40 -6.91 -3.26
C TRP A 590 21.45 -7.19 -4.33
N TYR A 591 21.30 -6.52 -5.47
CA TYR A 591 22.23 -6.58 -6.60
C TYR A 591 23.33 -5.54 -6.50
N CYS A 592 24.41 -5.79 -7.26
CA CYS A 592 25.52 -4.84 -7.42
C CYS A 592 26.24 -4.49 -6.11
N GLN A 593 26.20 -5.39 -5.13
CA GLN A 593 26.83 -5.16 -3.83
C GLN A 593 28.33 -4.85 -3.98
N ASP A 594 28.79 -3.80 -3.31
CA ASP A 594 30.16 -3.31 -3.34
C ASP A 594 30.70 -3.04 -4.77
N GLY A 595 29.85 -2.46 -5.63
CA GLY A 595 30.19 -2.11 -7.00
C GLY A 595 30.52 -3.31 -7.90
N SER A 596 29.93 -4.48 -7.62
CA SER A 596 30.15 -5.71 -8.39
C SER A 596 29.30 -5.83 -9.66
N GLY A 597 28.40 -4.87 -9.91
CA GLY A 597 27.45 -4.91 -11.01
C GLY A 597 28.06 -4.78 -12.42
N PRO A 598 27.31 -5.11 -13.47
CA PRO A 598 27.76 -4.94 -14.85
C PRO A 598 27.91 -3.45 -15.20
N TRP A 599 28.75 -3.18 -16.21
CA TRP A 599 28.82 -1.84 -16.79
C TRP A 599 27.60 -1.62 -17.69
N VAL A 600 26.85 -0.57 -17.42
CA VAL A 600 25.63 -0.21 -18.13
C VAL A 600 25.81 1.08 -18.90
N LYS A 601 25.04 1.26 -19.96
CA LYS A 601 25.13 2.39 -20.87
C LYS A 601 23.86 3.23 -20.86
N ASP A 602 24.03 4.54 -20.82
CA ASP A 602 22.98 5.51 -21.14
C ASP A 602 22.90 5.72 -22.67
N PHE A 603 21.77 5.31 -23.27
CA PHE A 603 21.51 5.36 -24.72
C PHE A 603 20.91 6.67 -25.23
N ASN A 604 20.72 7.70 -24.40
CA ASN A 604 20.06 8.95 -24.80
C ASN A 604 20.78 9.69 -25.94
N GLY A 605 22.11 9.54 -26.04
CA GLY A 605 22.98 10.19 -27.03
C GLY A 605 23.08 9.50 -28.40
N ASP A 606 22.51 8.30 -28.55
CA ASP A 606 22.71 7.44 -29.72
C ASP A 606 21.63 7.64 -30.80
N GLY A 607 21.42 8.90 -31.19
CA GLY A 607 20.43 9.27 -32.22
C GLY A 607 19.02 9.51 -31.68
N ASN A 608 18.82 9.39 -30.37
CA ASN A 608 17.54 9.59 -29.68
C ASN A 608 17.21 11.07 -29.38
N GLY A 609 18.02 12.03 -29.85
CA GLY A 609 17.73 13.46 -29.73
C GLY A 609 18.03 14.07 -28.36
N TYR A 610 18.38 13.26 -27.36
CA TYR A 610 18.76 13.68 -26.01
C TYR A 610 20.29 13.63 -25.82
N THR A 611 20.78 14.22 -24.73
CA THR A 611 22.22 14.16 -24.39
C THR A 611 22.42 13.04 -23.38
N ALA A 612 23.31 12.08 -23.67
CA ALA A 612 23.74 11.08 -22.71
C ALA A 612 24.66 11.69 -21.66
N ASN A 613 24.58 11.20 -20.42
CA ASN A 613 25.53 11.57 -19.38
C ASN A 613 26.89 10.90 -19.65
N THR A 614 27.94 11.68 -19.91
CA THR A 614 29.30 11.15 -20.16
C THR A 614 30.21 11.15 -18.94
N ASN A 615 29.67 11.40 -17.74
CA ASN A 615 30.45 11.56 -16.51
C ASN A 615 30.69 10.26 -15.72
N GLY A 616 30.11 9.11 -16.09
CA GLY A 616 30.17 7.85 -15.32
C GLY A 616 31.55 7.18 -15.20
N VAL A 617 32.64 7.90 -15.42
CA VAL A 617 34.01 7.34 -15.45
C VAL A 617 34.94 8.04 -14.47
N SER A 618 34.86 7.65 -13.20
CA SER A 618 35.92 7.84 -12.19
C SER A 618 36.54 6.54 -11.66
N SER A 619 35.96 5.37 -11.96
CA SER A 619 36.35 4.06 -11.37
C SER A 619 37.44 3.33 -12.16
N ALA A 620 38.30 2.59 -11.47
CA ALA A 620 39.45 1.88 -12.06
C ALA A 620 39.00 0.67 -12.90
N GLY A 621 38.90 0.86 -14.22
CA GLY A 621 38.45 -0.19 -15.16
C GLY A 621 37.66 0.36 -16.34
N GLY A 622 37.09 1.57 -16.19
CA GLY A 622 36.39 2.28 -17.26
C GLY A 622 37.33 2.62 -18.42
N SER A 623 37.02 2.11 -19.61
CA SER A 623 37.83 2.35 -20.81
C SER A 623 37.38 3.61 -21.57
N GLY A 624 37.73 4.79 -21.04
CA GLY A 624 37.62 6.08 -21.76
C GLY A 624 36.46 6.98 -21.35
N SER A 625 36.24 8.08 -22.09
CA SER A 625 35.14 9.03 -21.89
C SER A 625 33.89 8.54 -22.63
N GLY A 626 32.97 7.88 -21.94
CA GLY A 626 31.70 7.40 -22.50
C GLY A 626 30.60 7.34 -21.43
N PRO A 627 29.32 7.18 -21.83
CA PRO A 627 28.18 7.21 -20.91
C PRO A 627 27.98 5.87 -20.20
N TRP A 628 29.06 5.36 -19.61
CA TRP A 628 29.10 4.06 -18.94
C TRP A 628 29.05 4.26 -17.44
N PHE A 629 28.21 3.48 -16.77
CA PHE A 629 28.02 3.50 -15.32
C PHE A 629 28.14 2.09 -14.77
N GLN A 630 28.28 1.99 -13.45
CA GLN A 630 28.22 0.73 -12.74
C GLN A 630 27.26 0.94 -11.57
N CYS A 631 26.25 0.08 -11.43
CA CYS A 631 25.42 0.08 -10.23
C CYS A 631 26.30 -0.26 -9.02
N ASP A 632 26.05 0.44 -7.92
CA ASP A 632 26.76 0.26 -6.65
C ASP A 632 25.74 0.33 -5.52
N VAL A 633 25.70 -0.75 -4.72
CA VAL A 633 24.81 -0.90 -3.57
C VAL A 633 25.64 -1.39 -2.38
N SER A 634 25.37 -0.85 -1.21
CA SER A 634 25.95 -1.31 0.06
C SER A 634 24.81 -1.50 1.05
N VAL A 635 24.72 -2.69 1.63
CA VAL A 635 23.65 -3.04 2.57
C VAL A 635 24.27 -3.34 3.92
N THR A 636 23.71 -2.73 4.97
CA THR A 636 24.09 -3.01 6.34
C THR A 636 22.85 -3.28 7.18
N VAL A 637 22.90 -4.33 7.99
CA VAL A 637 21.82 -4.63 8.94
C VAL A 637 22.21 -4.12 10.31
N GLN A 638 21.40 -3.21 10.85
CA GLN A 638 21.57 -2.72 12.21
C GLN A 638 20.21 -2.49 12.86
N ASN A 639 20.08 -2.82 14.15
CA ASN A 639 18.87 -2.58 14.94
C ASN A 639 17.57 -3.14 14.34
N ASN A 640 17.65 -4.27 13.62
CA ASN A 640 16.50 -4.88 12.93
C ASN A 640 15.98 -4.07 11.74
N GLU A 641 16.85 -3.27 11.13
CA GLU A 641 16.60 -2.52 9.90
C GLU A 641 17.72 -2.81 8.91
N MET A 642 17.38 -2.86 7.62
CA MET A 642 18.35 -2.77 6.53
C MET A 642 18.57 -1.30 6.20
N ILE A 643 19.82 -0.88 6.20
CA ILE A 643 20.25 0.43 5.71
C ILE A 643 20.97 0.17 4.39
N VAL A 644 20.45 0.77 3.32
CA VAL A 644 20.89 0.55 1.95
C VAL A 644 21.40 1.88 1.40
N GLU A 645 22.67 1.89 1.04
CA GLU A 645 23.31 2.99 0.32
C GLU A 645 23.42 2.60 -1.16
N SER A 646 23.03 3.48 -2.08
CA SER A 646 23.13 3.21 -3.52
C SER A 646 23.49 4.46 -4.34
N ASN A 647 23.99 4.26 -5.56
CA ASN A 647 24.28 5.34 -6.51
C ASN A 647 23.13 5.63 -7.50
N GLY A 648 21.98 4.97 -7.35
CA GLY A 648 20.80 5.20 -8.19
C GLY A 648 20.88 4.69 -9.63
N ILE A 649 21.95 3.99 -10.01
CA ILE A 649 22.14 3.47 -11.36
C ILE A 649 21.61 2.04 -11.44
N PRO A 650 20.81 1.68 -12.47
CA PRO A 650 20.32 0.31 -12.63
C PRO A 650 21.43 -0.65 -13.07
N ASN A 651 21.20 -1.95 -12.89
CA ASN A 651 22.11 -3.03 -13.33
C ASN A 651 21.95 -3.40 -14.82
N HIS A 652 21.16 -2.63 -15.58
CA HIS A 652 20.96 -2.84 -17.00
C HIS A 652 21.12 -1.55 -17.80
N ASP A 653 21.37 -1.68 -19.10
CA ASP A 653 21.36 -0.54 -20.02
C ASP A 653 20.02 0.17 -20.00
N PHE A 654 19.98 1.49 -20.21
CA PHE A 654 18.74 2.25 -20.09
C PHE A 654 18.61 3.38 -21.11
N LEU A 655 17.36 3.77 -21.34
CA LEU A 655 16.96 4.88 -22.18
C LEU A 655 16.05 5.82 -21.37
N SER A 656 16.26 7.12 -21.47
CA SER A 656 15.41 8.16 -20.84
C SER A 656 14.78 8.99 -21.93
N THR A 657 13.50 8.74 -22.21
CA THR A 657 12.86 9.24 -23.42
C THR A 657 12.43 10.70 -23.35
N MET A 658 12.62 11.42 -22.22
CA MET A 658 12.41 12.88 -22.11
C MET A 658 13.34 13.65 -21.13
N GLY A 659 14.17 12.97 -20.33
CA GLY A 659 15.16 13.59 -19.45
C GLY A 659 16.54 13.74 -20.09
N CYS A 660 17.37 14.66 -19.58
CA CYS A 660 18.77 14.73 -19.97
C CYS A 660 19.68 14.17 -18.88
N CYS A 661 20.58 13.26 -19.29
CA CYS A 661 21.73 12.80 -18.52
C CYS A 661 21.43 12.32 -17.09
N ALA A 662 21.07 11.04 -16.88
CA ALA A 662 20.93 10.47 -15.53
C ALA A 662 22.25 10.57 -14.75
N PRO A 663 22.35 11.36 -13.65
CA PRO A 663 23.53 11.37 -12.79
C PRO A 663 23.56 10.16 -11.86
N GLU A 664 24.76 9.79 -11.39
CA GLU A 664 24.89 9.02 -10.15
C GLU A 664 24.40 9.89 -8.99
N MET A 665 23.61 9.32 -8.10
CA MET A 665 22.98 9.99 -6.96
C MET A 665 23.21 9.16 -5.71
N ASP A 666 23.74 9.77 -4.65
CA ASP A 666 23.91 9.09 -3.37
C ASP A 666 22.55 9.00 -2.66
N TYR A 667 22.04 7.78 -2.52
CA TYR A 667 20.81 7.49 -1.79
C TYR A 667 21.11 6.69 -0.52
N THR A 668 20.37 6.97 0.55
CA THR A 668 20.32 6.16 1.76
C THR A 668 18.86 5.85 2.08
N SER A 669 18.52 4.57 2.08
CA SER A 669 17.18 4.08 2.40
C SER A 669 17.22 3.09 3.57
N THR A 670 16.15 3.08 4.37
CA THR A 670 16.04 2.23 5.55
C THR A 670 14.75 1.42 5.51
N PHE A 671 14.85 0.11 5.75
CA PHE A 671 13.72 -0.84 5.69
C PHE A 671 13.63 -1.66 6.98
N PRO A 672 12.47 -1.73 7.66
CA PRO A 672 12.31 -2.59 8.81
C PRO A 672 12.31 -4.07 8.38
N LEU A 673 13.09 -4.90 9.07
CA LEU A 673 13.17 -6.34 8.79
C LEU A 673 12.00 -7.14 9.36
N ASN A 674 11.24 -6.56 10.27
CA ASN A 674 10.01 -7.11 10.82
C ASN A 674 8.90 -6.08 10.57
N PRO A 675 8.39 -5.98 9.34
CA PRO A 675 7.32 -5.05 9.01
C PRO A 675 6.07 -5.37 9.83
N VAL A 676 5.32 -4.32 10.20
CA VAL A 676 4.10 -4.42 11.01
C VAL A 676 2.97 -3.80 10.23
N ASN A 677 1.86 -4.53 10.07
CA ASN A 677 0.64 -4.03 9.44
C ASN A 677 0.19 -2.72 10.10
N ASP A 678 -0.19 -1.76 9.27
CA ASP A 678 -0.78 -0.51 9.73
C ASP A 678 -2.28 -0.67 9.99
N THR A 679 -2.64 -1.13 11.19
CA THR A 679 -4.03 -1.46 11.55
C THR A 679 -4.81 -0.28 12.15
N THR A 680 -4.27 0.94 12.15
CA THR A 680 -4.81 2.01 13.00
C THR A 680 -5.95 2.79 12.35
N GLY A 681 -6.05 2.75 11.01
CA GLY A 681 -7.08 3.43 10.23
C GLY A 681 -7.14 4.95 10.42
N GLY A 682 -7.96 5.62 9.61
CA GLY A 682 -8.11 7.09 9.66
C GLY A 682 -7.02 7.85 8.91
N HIS A 683 -6.35 7.16 7.99
CA HIS A 683 -5.37 7.75 7.09
C HIS A 683 -6.03 8.63 6.03
N ASP A 684 -5.26 9.56 5.49
CA ASP A 684 -5.72 10.41 4.39
C ASP A 684 -6.02 9.53 3.17
N THR A 685 -7.21 9.66 2.60
CA THR A 685 -7.65 8.90 1.42
C THR A 685 -7.45 9.63 0.11
N THR A 686 -7.00 10.89 0.16
CA THR A 686 -6.95 11.81 -0.98
C THR A 686 -6.19 11.22 -2.18
N ASN A 687 -5.19 10.36 -1.92
CA ASN A 687 -4.32 9.82 -2.96
C ASN A 687 -4.49 8.31 -3.20
N CYS A 688 -5.31 7.63 -2.41
CA CYS A 688 -5.51 6.18 -2.51
C CYS A 688 -6.94 5.80 -2.06
N PRO A 689 -8.00 6.31 -2.72
CA PRO A 689 -9.37 6.16 -2.27
C PRO A 689 -9.81 4.69 -2.11
N ALA A 690 -9.20 3.77 -2.88
CA ALA A 690 -9.43 2.33 -2.76
C ALA A 690 -9.07 1.76 -1.38
N SER A 691 -8.11 2.37 -0.66
CA SER A 691 -7.76 1.95 0.70
C SER A 691 -8.83 2.31 1.73
N ALA A 692 -9.75 3.22 1.40
CA ALA A 692 -10.80 3.73 2.29
C ALA A 692 -10.29 4.16 3.69
N GLY A 693 -9.03 4.60 3.77
CA GLY A 693 -8.39 5.09 4.98
C GLY A 693 -7.93 3.99 5.92
N ARG A 694 -7.93 2.73 5.45
CA ARG A 694 -7.36 1.56 6.16
C ARG A 694 -5.85 1.61 6.22
N TRP A 695 -5.23 2.08 5.14
CA TRP A 695 -3.78 2.08 4.92
C TRP A 695 -3.29 3.48 4.55
N GLU A 696 -2.05 3.80 4.93
CA GLU A 696 -1.41 5.07 4.55
C GLU A 696 -1.14 5.09 3.03
N CYS A 697 -1.57 6.15 2.35
CA CYS A 697 -1.32 6.28 0.92
C CYS A 697 0.17 6.48 0.64
N VAL A 698 0.68 5.91 -0.45
CA VAL A 698 2.01 6.28 -0.92
C VAL A 698 2.00 7.73 -1.43
N PRO A 699 3.12 8.47 -1.31
CA PRO A 699 3.20 9.80 -1.90
C PRO A 699 2.98 9.71 -3.41
N VAL A 700 2.14 10.60 -3.93
CA VAL A 700 1.81 10.64 -5.37
C VAL A 700 3.06 10.92 -6.20
N ARG A 701 4.01 11.70 -5.67
CA ARG A 701 5.27 12.09 -6.33
C ARG A 701 6.48 11.66 -5.50
N GLY A 702 7.51 11.18 -6.20
CA GLY A 702 8.79 10.79 -5.61
C GLY A 702 8.85 9.33 -5.22
N THR A 703 9.92 8.95 -4.54
CA THR A 703 10.23 7.56 -4.22
C THR A 703 9.26 6.96 -3.19
N VAL A 704 8.81 5.74 -3.45
CA VAL A 704 7.93 4.94 -2.56
C VAL A 704 8.58 3.62 -2.13
N ALA A 705 9.57 3.18 -2.89
CA ALA A 705 10.30 1.94 -2.69
C ALA A 705 11.69 2.04 -3.34
N MET A 706 12.56 1.08 -3.04
CA MET A 706 13.85 0.94 -3.70
C MET A 706 13.92 -0.40 -4.41
N SER A 707 14.31 -0.42 -5.68
CA SER A 707 14.58 -1.68 -6.37
C SER A 707 15.89 -2.30 -5.87
N VAL A 708 16.03 -3.62 -5.99
CA VAL A 708 17.19 -4.35 -5.46
C VAL A 708 18.52 -3.99 -6.12
N ASN A 709 18.51 -3.32 -7.28
CA ASN A 709 19.74 -2.80 -7.90
C ASN A 709 20.12 -1.39 -7.42
N GLY A 710 19.33 -0.81 -6.50
CA GLY A 710 19.58 0.50 -5.91
C GLY A 710 18.98 1.68 -6.67
N ALA A 711 18.20 1.46 -7.73
CA ALA A 711 17.45 2.52 -8.40
C ALA A 711 16.07 2.75 -7.73
N PRO A 712 15.67 4.02 -7.51
CA PRO A 712 14.37 4.34 -6.91
C PRO A 712 13.17 3.79 -7.69
N ILE A 713 12.10 3.46 -6.97
CA ILE A 713 10.77 3.19 -7.51
C ILE A 713 9.88 4.37 -7.10
N PHE A 714 9.31 5.05 -8.10
CA PHE A 714 8.50 6.24 -7.87
C PHE A 714 7.02 5.90 -7.76
N GLY A 715 6.30 6.77 -7.04
CA GLY A 715 4.85 6.78 -7.00
C GLY A 715 4.23 7.21 -8.34
N PRO A 716 2.89 7.29 -8.40
CA PRO A 716 2.14 7.43 -9.65
C PRO A 716 2.44 8.65 -10.54
N GLU A 717 3.07 9.71 -10.01
CA GLU A 717 3.37 10.94 -10.73
C GLU A 717 4.85 11.33 -10.71
N GLU A 718 5.30 11.88 -11.83
CA GLU A 718 6.62 12.51 -11.96
C GLU A 718 6.57 14.04 -11.76
N GLY A 719 5.43 14.65 -12.12
CA GLY A 719 5.25 16.09 -12.24
C GLY A 719 3.80 16.51 -11.98
N PRO A 720 3.50 17.82 -11.80
CA PRO A 720 2.13 18.28 -11.54
C PRO A 720 1.15 17.82 -12.63
N GLY A 721 0.36 16.78 -12.32
CA GLY A 721 -0.64 16.20 -13.20
C GLY A 721 -0.09 15.40 -14.39
N GLY A 722 1.14 14.88 -14.32
CA GLY A 722 1.69 13.98 -15.35
C GLY A 722 1.56 12.52 -14.93
N ASP A 723 0.59 11.81 -15.49
CA ASP A 723 0.54 10.34 -15.37
C ASP A 723 1.65 9.74 -16.22
N ALA A 724 2.68 9.23 -15.55
CA ALA A 724 3.88 8.73 -16.20
C ALA A 724 3.61 7.51 -17.09
N VAL A 725 2.55 6.74 -16.81
CA VAL A 725 2.35 5.41 -17.37
C VAL A 725 1.13 5.36 -18.30
N ALA A 726 0.08 6.13 -18.04
CA ALA A 726 -1.08 6.23 -18.92
C ALA A 726 -0.78 6.70 -20.36
N LEU A 727 0.22 7.57 -20.52
CA LEU A 727 0.67 7.99 -21.86
C LEU A 727 1.39 6.84 -22.59
N HIS A 728 2.16 6.01 -21.87
CA HIS A 728 2.98 4.96 -22.47
C HIS A 728 2.14 3.87 -23.14
N PHE A 729 1.00 3.50 -22.53
CA PHE A 729 0.08 2.48 -23.05
C PHE A 729 -1.06 3.04 -23.90
N GLU A 730 -0.99 4.31 -24.27
CA GLU A 730 -1.95 4.97 -25.17
C GLU A 730 -3.41 4.94 -24.69
N TYR A 731 -3.68 4.63 -23.42
CA TYR A 731 -5.03 4.55 -22.85
C TYR A 731 -5.66 5.92 -22.65
N PHE A 732 -4.82 6.93 -22.39
CA PHE A 732 -5.24 8.28 -22.10
C PHE A 732 -4.45 9.27 -22.96
N THR A 733 -5.10 10.37 -23.35
CA THR A 733 -4.40 11.49 -23.96
C THR A 733 -3.91 12.41 -22.85
N GLU A 734 -2.63 12.31 -22.50
CA GLU A 734 -1.99 13.20 -21.53
C GLU A 734 -1.57 14.51 -22.23
N ASN A 735 -2.14 15.64 -21.78
CA ASN A 735 -2.00 16.96 -22.42
C ASN A 735 -1.37 18.03 -21.50
N ARG A 736 -1.03 17.67 -20.26
CA ARG A 736 -0.42 18.50 -19.23
C ARG A 736 1.11 18.31 -19.26
N GLN A 737 1.60 17.11 -18.97
CA GLN A 737 3.02 16.76 -19.07
C GLN A 737 3.21 15.34 -19.66
N PRO A 738 3.46 15.20 -20.97
CA PRO A 738 3.78 13.90 -21.53
C PRO A 738 5.08 13.39 -20.91
N ILE A 739 5.06 12.15 -20.41
CA ILE A 739 6.23 11.42 -19.94
C ILE A 739 6.32 10.19 -20.84
N THR A 740 7.47 9.98 -21.43
CA THR A 740 7.73 8.74 -22.15
C THR A 740 8.60 7.89 -21.23
N LEU A 741 8.27 6.61 -21.14
CA LEU A 741 9.07 5.63 -20.41
C LEU A 741 10.03 4.93 -21.38
N GLY A 742 11.19 4.53 -20.87
CA GLY A 742 12.19 3.76 -21.58
C GLY A 742 12.03 2.27 -21.34
N TRP A 743 13.15 1.54 -21.43
CA TRP A 743 13.16 0.12 -21.11
C TRP A 743 12.81 -0.13 -19.65
N CYS A 744 12.16 -1.27 -19.40
CA CYS A 744 11.60 -1.60 -18.11
C CYS A 744 10.67 -0.51 -17.56
N THR A 745 10.05 0.28 -18.43
CA THR A 745 9.17 1.40 -18.03
C THR A 745 9.80 2.38 -17.01
N GLY A 746 11.14 2.47 -17.01
CA GLY A 746 11.89 3.44 -16.22
C GLY A 746 12.34 4.61 -17.09
N HIS A 747 12.71 5.71 -16.47
CA HIS A 747 13.29 6.86 -17.17
C HIS A 747 14.14 7.73 -16.24
N SER A 748 14.78 8.74 -16.81
CA SER A 748 15.54 9.72 -16.03
C SER A 748 14.80 11.04 -15.95
N ALA A 749 14.82 11.64 -14.76
CA ALA A 749 14.29 12.97 -14.47
C ALA A 749 15.38 14.03 -14.26
N GLY A 750 16.45 13.95 -15.05
CA GLY A 750 17.54 14.94 -15.03
C GLY A 750 18.28 14.93 -13.69
N GLN A 751 18.17 16.00 -12.90
CA GLN A 751 18.84 16.10 -11.59
C GLN A 751 18.35 15.08 -10.55
N ASN A 752 17.21 14.45 -10.79
CA ASN A 752 16.59 13.49 -9.86
C ASN A 752 16.97 12.03 -10.15
N GLY A 753 17.92 11.77 -11.06
CA GLY A 753 18.40 10.41 -11.33
C GLY A 753 17.52 9.61 -12.30
N TYR A 754 17.75 8.30 -12.34
CA TYR A 754 16.93 7.29 -13.03
C TYR A 754 16.01 6.60 -12.01
N HIS A 755 14.80 6.20 -12.41
CA HIS A 755 13.86 5.48 -11.54
C HIS A 755 12.84 4.67 -12.37
N TYR A 756 12.17 3.72 -11.70
CA TYR A 756 11.10 2.89 -12.27
C TYR A 756 9.70 3.39 -11.87
N HIS A 757 8.71 3.13 -12.73
CA HIS A 757 7.29 3.44 -12.46
C HIS A 757 6.40 2.19 -12.41
N TYR A 758 6.60 1.22 -13.32
CA TYR A 758 5.70 0.09 -13.49
C TYR A 758 6.38 -1.29 -13.43
N ASP A 759 7.52 -1.42 -14.10
CA ASP A 759 8.22 -2.69 -14.30
C ASP A 759 9.65 -2.64 -13.77
N ALA A 760 10.01 -3.59 -12.91
CA ALA A 760 11.39 -3.86 -12.53
C ALA A 760 11.75 -5.34 -12.64
N ASN A 761 10.93 -6.15 -13.33
CA ASN A 761 11.22 -7.56 -13.59
C ASN A 761 12.50 -7.74 -14.42
N CYS A 762 12.81 -6.76 -15.26
CA CYS A 762 14.01 -6.78 -16.09
C CYS A 762 15.34 -6.78 -15.32
N VAL A 763 15.32 -6.46 -14.02
CA VAL A 763 16.52 -6.52 -13.14
C VAL A 763 17.15 -7.92 -13.19
N TYR A 764 16.33 -8.96 -13.37
CA TYR A 764 16.74 -10.37 -13.44
C TYR A 764 16.77 -10.93 -14.86
N TRP A 765 16.46 -10.11 -15.87
CA TRP A 765 16.47 -10.57 -17.24
C TRP A 765 17.88 -10.51 -17.83
N GLU A 766 18.38 -11.66 -18.28
CA GLU A 766 19.65 -11.76 -18.98
C GLU A 766 19.41 -11.92 -20.50
N PRO A 767 19.97 -11.04 -21.35
CA PRO A 767 19.79 -11.15 -22.80
C PRO A 767 20.51 -12.39 -23.35
N GLU A 768 19.83 -13.13 -24.22
CA GLU A 768 20.46 -14.23 -24.96
C GLU A 768 21.54 -13.73 -25.94
N ALA A 769 22.33 -14.65 -26.50
CA ALA A 769 23.40 -14.30 -27.43
C ALA A 769 22.87 -13.57 -28.68
N GLY A 770 23.09 -12.26 -28.73
CA GLY A 770 22.65 -11.39 -29.83
C GLY A 770 21.44 -10.52 -29.50
N GLU A 771 20.83 -10.71 -28.32
CA GLU A 771 19.82 -9.82 -27.76
C GLU A 771 20.46 -8.68 -26.96
N THR A 772 19.69 -7.61 -26.77
CA THR A 772 20.04 -6.43 -25.97
C THR A 772 18.82 -6.00 -25.16
N MET A 773 18.94 -5.01 -24.27
CA MET A 773 17.79 -4.49 -23.53
C MET A 773 16.64 -3.95 -24.42
N GLU A 774 16.90 -3.67 -25.70
CA GLU A 774 15.85 -3.39 -26.70
C GLU A 774 14.88 -4.57 -26.94
N ASP A 775 15.33 -5.79 -26.67
CA ASP A 775 14.59 -7.03 -26.91
C ASP A 775 13.86 -7.54 -25.66
N TYR A 776 13.97 -6.83 -24.53
CA TYR A 776 13.27 -7.20 -23.30
C TYR A 776 11.75 -7.06 -23.47
N ASP A 777 11.02 -8.06 -22.99
CA ASP A 777 9.57 -8.09 -22.93
C ASP A 777 9.15 -8.92 -21.71
N PRO A 778 8.08 -8.56 -20.97
CA PRO A 778 7.64 -9.32 -19.81
C PRO A 778 7.39 -10.81 -20.08
N SER A 779 6.98 -11.20 -21.29
CA SER A 779 6.81 -12.63 -21.65
C SER A 779 8.10 -13.44 -21.64
N LYS A 780 9.27 -12.78 -21.57
CA LYS A 780 10.59 -13.42 -21.44
C LYS A 780 11.00 -13.66 -19.99
N ILE A 781 10.21 -13.22 -19.01
CA ILE A 781 10.42 -13.58 -17.61
C ILE A 781 10.09 -15.07 -17.45
N LYS A 782 10.91 -15.77 -16.68
CA LYS A 782 10.76 -17.20 -16.46
C LYS A 782 9.47 -17.48 -15.69
N SER A 783 8.62 -18.32 -16.26
CA SER A 783 7.31 -18.69 -15.70
C SER A 783 7.34 -19.99 -14.89
N ASP A 784 8.47 -20.69 -14.88
CA ASP A 784 8.67 -21.99 -14.23
C ASP A 784 9.34 -21.89 -12.85
N GLU A 785 9.61 -20.67 -12.39
CA GLU A 785 10.09 -20.36 -11.04
C GLU A 785 9.29 -19.20 -10.40
N HIS A 786 9.25 -19.15 -9.07
CA HIS A 786 8.70 -17.99 -8.37
C HIS A 786 9.55 -16.77 -8.69
N SER A 787 8.93 -15.63 -8.95
CA SER A 787 9.67 -14.40 -9.22
C SER A 787 10.50 -14.01 -8.02
N PRO A 788 11.73 -13.49 -8.21
CA PRO A 788 12.54 -12.99 -7.11
C PRO A 788 12.01 -11.64 -6.58
N ILE A 789 12.54 -11.21 -5.43
CA ILE A 789 12.32 -9.86 -4.88
C ILE A 789 12.99 -8.85 -5.82
N ILE A 790 12.20 -7.96 -6.41
CA ILE A 790 12.68 -6.89 -7.31
C ILE A 790 12.85 -5.55 -6.59
N GLY A 791 12.28 -5.40 -5.38
CA GLY A 791 12.44 -4.22 -4.55
C GLY A 791 11.88 -4.36 -3.15
N TRP A 792 12.03 -3.31 -2.36
CA TRP A 792 11.54 -3.20 -0.99
C TRP A 792 10.78 -1.88 -0.82
N ALA A 793 9.55 -1.96 -0.30
CA ALA A 793 8.75 -0.79 0.02
C ALA A 793 9.16 -0.20 1.38
N PHE A 794 8.94 1.10 1.59
CA PHE A 794 9.38 1.79 2.82
C PHE A 794 8.69 1.36 4.11
N ASP A 795 7.64 0.55 4.02
CA ASP A 795 7.03 -0.15 5.15
C ASP A 795 7.73 -1.48 5.51
N GLY A 796 8.73 -1.89 4.73
CA GLY A 796 9.54 -3.09 4.91
C GLY A 796 9.00 -4.36 4.26
N TYR A 797 7.85 -4.30 3.57
CA TYR A 797 7.38 -5.46 2.81
C TYR A 797 8.11 -5.58 1.46
N PRO A 798 8.46 -6.81 1.03
CA PRO A 798 9.12 -7.05 -0.24
C PRO A 798 8.18 -6.84 -1.43
N ILE A 799 8.77 -6.53 -2.58
CA ILE A 799 8.09 -6.38 -3.87
C ILE A 799 8.63 -7.49 -4.78
N TYR A 800 7.75 -8.35 -5.28
CA TYR A 800 8.10 -9.44 -6.20
C TYR A 800 7.72 -9.13 -7.65
N GLY A 801 8.33 -9.87 -8.57
CA GLY A 801 7.89 -9.93 -9.97
C GLY A 801 6.58 -10.70 -10.17
N MET A 802 6.16 -10.85 -11.41
CA MET A 802 4.78 -11.25 -11.74
C MET A 802 4.40 -12.72 -11.51
N TYR A 803 5.34 -13.63 -11.26
CA TYR A 803 5.04 -15.06 -11.01
C TYR A 803 5.12 -15.38 -9.53
N GLY A 804 4.06 -15.97 -8.97
CA GLY A 804 3.96 -16.36 -7.58
C GLY A 804 3.25 -17.70 -7.40
N TYR A 805 3.14 -18.17 -6.17
CA TYR A 805 2.38 -19.40 -5.88
C TYR A 805 0.86 -19.17 -6.05
N ASN A 806 0.19 -20.22 -6.53
CA ASN A 806 -1.28 -20.33 -6.51
C ASN A 806 -1.81 -20.38 -5.08
N ASP A 807 -3.12 -20.23 -4.93
CA ASP A 807 -3.77 -20.25 -3.61
C ASP A 807 -3.64 -21.61 -2.90
N ASP A 808 -3.39 -22.68 -3.65
CA ASP A 808 -3.06 -24.01 -3.13
C ASP A 808 -1.61 -24.15 -2.63
N GLN A 809 -0.77 -23.14 -2.88
CA GLN A 809 0.64 -23.07 -2.48
C GLN A 809 1.54 -24.17 -3.05
N THR A 810 1.09 -24.91 -4.06
CA THR A 810 1.82 -26.04 -4.65
C THR A 810 2.27 -25.84 -6.09
N SER A 811 1.68 -24.86 -6.78
CA SER A 811 1.94 -24.60 -8.19
C SER A 811 2.12 -23.10 -8.46
N LEU A 812 2.85 -22.75 -9.52
CA LEU A 812 3.11 -21.35 -9.91
C LEU A 812 2.03 -20.83 -10.86
N LYS A 813 1.74 -19.54 -10.76
CA LYS A 813 0.92 -18.80 -11.74
C LYS A 813 1.46 -17.39 -11.94
N ALA A 814 1.04 -16.78 -13.05
CA ALA A 814 1.15 -15.36 -13.20
C ALA A 814 0.09 -14.68 -12.32
N ILE A 815 0.53 -13.75 -11.48
CA ILE A 815 -0.30 -12.99 -10.54
C ILE A 815 -0.89 -11.80 -11.29
N THR A 816 -2.16 -11.54 -11.07
CA THR A 816 -2.93 -10.54 -11.80
C THR A 816 -3.40 -9.42 -10.88
N SER A 817 -3.38 -8.19 -11.38
CA SER A 817 -3.88 -7.03 -10.64
C SER A 817 -5.41 -6.97 -10.64
N SER A 818 -5.97 -6.48 -9.52
CA SER A 818 -7.42 -6.28 -9.33
C SER A 818 -7.91 -4.89 -9.74
N TYR A 819 -7.05 -4.08 -10.37
CA TYR A 819 -7.42 -2.76 -10.86
C TYR A 819 -7.99 -2.78 -12.27
N ALA A 820 -8.95 -1.89 -12.53
CA ALA A 820 -9.57 -1.68 -13.82
C ALA A 820 -9.75 -0.19 -14.13
N ILE A 821 -9.61 0.17 -15.41
CA ILE A 821 -9.86 1.53 -15.88
C ILE A 821 -11.36 1.75 -16.09
N GLU A 822 -11.86 2.91 -15.69
CA GLU A 822 -13.23 3.33 -16.01
C GLU A 822 -13.29 4.04 -17.38
N ARG A 823 -13.53 3.29 -18.46
CA ARG A 823 -14.07 3.88 -19.70
C ARG A 823 -15.17 3.02 -20.30
N THR A 824 -16.38 3.59 -20.36
CA THR A 824 -17.44 3.10 -21.25
C THR A 824 -17.75 4.04 -22.42
N GLN A 825 -17.29 5.32 -22.45
CA GLN A 825 -17.55 6.29 -23.54
C GLN A 825 -16.48 7.39 -23.71
N GLU A 826 -16.52 8.05 -24.87
CA GLU A 826 -15.68 9.19 -25.28
C GLU A 826 -15.88 10.40 -24.35
N GLY A 827 -14.86 10.75 -23.55
CA GLY A 827 -14.90 11.87 -22.59
C GLY A 827 -15.18 11.53 -21.12
N GLY A 828 -14.95 10.28 -20.69
CA GLY A 828 -14.96 9.90 -19.26
C GLY A 828 -13.90 10.64 -18.44
N ASP A 829 -14.13 10.71 -17.12
CA ASP A 829 -13.29 11.44 -16.17
C ASP A 829 -11.83 10.99 -16.30
N GLN A 830 -10.95 11.94 -16.66
CA GLN A 830 -9.53 11.82 -16.40
C GLN A 830 -9.33 12.54 -15.08
N GLY A 831 -8.99 11.81 -14.03
CA GLY A 831 -8.71 12.42 -12.76
C GLY A 831 -7.52 13.38 -12.84
N TYR A 832 -7.25 14.05 -11.73
CA TYR A 832 -6.11 14.96 -11.68
C TYR A 832 -4.81 14.16 -11.57
N ASN A 833 -4.84 13.06 -10.81
CA ASN A 833 -3.71 12.17 -10.58
C ASN A 833 -3.83 10.88 -11.42
N GLY A 834 -2.70 10.28 -11.83
CA GLY A 834 -2.72 9.03 -12.62
C GLY A 834 -3.41 7.85 -11.92
N ILE A 835 -3.43 7.88 -10.59
CA ILE A 835 -4.12 6.91 -9.74
C ILE A 835 -5.65 7.00 -9.82
N ASP A 836 -6.18 8.19 -10.12
CA ASP A 836 -7.63 8.45 -10.16
C ASP A 836 -8.31 7.74 -11.34
N ASP A 837 -7.52 7.36 -12.35
CA ASP A 837 -8.00 6.71 -13.57
C ASP A 837 -8.20 5.18 -13.37
N TRP A 838 -7.82 4.65 -12.20
CA TRP A 838 -7.85 3.23 -11.86
C TRP A 838 -8.74 2.97 -10.66
N ASN A 839 -9.66 2.01 -10.81
CA ASN A 839 -10.55 1.56 -9.76
C ASN A 839 -10.18 0.15 -9.31
N TYR A 840 -10.03 -0.03 -8.00
CA TYR A 840 -9.94 -1.35 -7.40
C TYR A 840 -11.28 -2.08 -7.56
N VAL A 841 -11.24 -3.30 -8.06
CA VAL A 841 -12.42 -4.17 -8.17
C VAL A 841 -12.13 -5.47 -7.44
N ASP A 842 -12.73 -5.62 -6.27
CA ASP A 842 -12.51 -6.77 -5.41
C ASP A 842 -12.79 -8.10 -6.14
N GLY A 843 -11.85 -9.04 -6.03
CA GLY A 843 -11.95 -10.39 -6.57
C GLY A 843 -11.85 -10.54 -8.10
N VAL A 844 -11.48 -9.49 -8.86
CA VAL A 844 -11.23 -9.66 -10.31
C VAL A 844 -9.82 -10.15 -10.62
N GLY A 845 -8.85 -9.85 -9.76
CA GLY A 845 -7.48 -10.33 -9.83
C GLY A 845 -7.06 -10.99 -8.51
N ASP A 846 -5.75 -11.10 -8.33
CA ASP A 846 -5.11 -11.77 -7.20
C ASP A 846 -4.60 -10.82 -6.11
N LEU A 847 -4.57 -9.52 -6.42
CA LEU A 847 -3.98 -8.49 -5.58
C LEU A 847 -5.05 -7.65 -4.90
N ASP A 848 -4.75 -7.17 -3.70
CA ASP A 848 -5.60 -6.31 -2.90
C ASP A 848 -5.56 -4.83 -3.35
N GLU A 849 -6.20 -3.95 -2.56
CA GLU A 849 -6.23 -2.52 -2.84
C GLU A 849 -4.85 -1.84 -2.78
N CYS A 850 -3.85 -2.38 -2.10
CA CYS A 850 -2.50 -1.81 -2.09
C CYS A 850 -1.64 -2.38 -3.22
N ASN A 851 -2.21 -3.23 -4.08
CA ASN A 851 -1.53 -3.98 -5.14
C ASN A 851 -0.53 -5.02 -4.58
N GLY A 852 -0.89 -5.64 -3.46
CA GLY A 852 -0.16 -6.73 -2.83
C GLY A 852 -1.05 -7.92 -2.46
N ARG A 853 -0.47 -8.90 -1.79
CA ARG A 853 -1.18 -10.07 -1.26
C ARG A 853 -0.42 -10.69 -0.09
N PHE A 854 -1.12 -11.45 0.75
CA PHE A 854 -0.49 -12.35 1.71
C PHE A 854 -0.34 -13.74 1.10
N GLY A 855 0.82 -14.37 1.29
CA GLY A 855 1.05 -15.75 0.86
C GLY A 855 2.49 -16.18 1.08
N PRO A 856 2.78 -17.49 0.98
CA PRO A 856 4.14 -18.00 1.04
C PRO A 856 4.98 -17.46 -0.13
N THR A 857 6.27 -17.35 0.10
CA THR A 857 7.29 -17.00 -0.90
C THR A 857 8.53 -17.86 -0.64
N PRO A 858 9.48 -17.99 -1.59
CA PRO A 858 10.70 -18.76 -1.36
C PRO A 858 11.45 -18.34 -0.09
N GLU A 859 11.50 -17.02 0.16
CA GLU A 859 12.18 -16.39 1.29
C GLU A 859 11.36 -16.47 2.59
N TYR A 860 10.04 -16.48 2.49
CA TYR A 860 9.10 -16.56 3.61
C TYR A 860 8.09 -17.71 3.40
N PRO A 861 8.50 -18.97 3.65
CA PRO A 861 7.64 -20.14 3.41
C PRO A 861 6.38 -20.18 4.28
N ASP A 862 6.42 -19.55 5.46
CA ASP A 862 5.26 -19.43 6.36
C ASP A 862 4.27 -18.32 5.95
N GLY A 863 4.60 -17.56 4.91
CA GLY A 863 3.80 -16.44 4.44
C GLY A 863 4.30 -15.07 4.88
N ILE A 864 4.23 -14.12 3.96
CA ILE A 864 4.42 -12.70 4.22
C ILE A 864 3.46 -11.89 3.35
N TYR A 865 3.04 -10.73 3.82
CA TYR A 865 2.46 -9.75 2.92
C TYR A 865 3.54 -9.25 1.95
N HIS A 866 3.21 -9.10 0.68
CA HIS A 866 4.14 -8.64 -0.33
C HIS A 866 3.44 -7.96 -1.49
N TYR A 867 4.10 -6.98 -2.09
CA TYR A 867 3.62 -6.30 -3.30
C TYR A 867 4.05 -7.07 -4.55
N VAL A 868 3.34 -6.87 -5.66
CA VAL A 868 3.64 -7.56 -6.92
C VAL A 868 3.65 -6.59 -8.09
N SER A 869 4.77 -6.51 -8.81
CA SER A 869 4.86 -5.83 -10.11
C SER A 869 4.40 -6.79 -11.19
N THR A 870 3.17 -6.59 -11.66
CA THR A 870 2.58 -7.42 -12.72
C THR A 870 1.99 -6.56 -13.84
N PRO A 871 2.32 -6.86 -15.11
CA PRO A 871 1.68 -6.19 -16.22
C PRO A 871 0.29 -6.74 -16.54
N LEU A 872 -0.17 -7.78 -15.82
CA LEU A 872 -1.38 -8.52 -16.13
C LEU A 872 -2.57 -7.99 -15.32
N SER A 873 -3.70 -7.77 -16.00
CA SER A 873 -4.97 -7.47 -15.36
C SER A 873 -5.78 -8.75 -15.17
N GLY A 874 -6.43 -8.90 -14.01
CA GLY A 874 -7.43 -9.95 -13.80
C GLY A 874 -8.76 -9.63 -14.47
N SER A 875 -9.00 -8.37 -14.83
CA SER A 875 -10.24 -7.95 -15.47
C SER A 875 -10.25 -8.30 -16.96
N PRO A 876 -11.32 -8.95 -17.47
CA PRO A 876 -11.45 -9.33 -18.88
C PRO A 876 -11.84 -8.16 -19.80
N THR A 877 -11.75 -6.92 -19.29
CA THR A 877 -12.23 -5.73 -19.98
C THR A 877 -11.29 -5.36 -21.13
N MET A 878 -11.87 -5.03 -22.29
CA MET A 878 -11.13 -4.49 -23.43
C MET A 878 -11.27 -2.97 -23.46
N VAL A 879 -10.17 -2.27 -23.70
CA VAL A 879 -10.09 -0.82 -23.77
C VAL A 879 -9.89 -0.40 -25.23
N THR A 880 -10.43 0.76 -25.62
CA THR A 880 -10.08 1.38 -26.90
C THR A 880 -8.97 2.41 -26.67
N ASP A 881 -7.79 2.18 -27.24
CA ASP A 881 -6.66 3.08 -27.12
C ASP A 881 -6.87 4.41 -27.88
N THR A 882 -5.94 5.35 -27.71
CA THR A 882 -5.96 6.67 -28.38
C THR A 882 -5.74 6.60 -29.89
N ASN A 883 -5.28 5.47 -30.41
CA ASN A 883 -5.19 5.16 -31.84
C ASN A 883 -6.48 4.52 -32.40
N GLY A 884 -7.47 4.24 -31.55
CA GLY A 884 -8.76 3.65 -31.90
C GLY A 884 -8.73 2.12 -32.05
N GLN A 885 -7.71 1.44 -31.53
CA GLN A 885 -7.64 -0.02 -31.50
C GLN A 885 -8.23 -0.57 -30.20
N THR A 886 -8.81 -1.77 -30.27
CA THR A 886 -9.32 -2.47 -29.08
C THR A 886 -8.24 -3.40 -28.54
N VAL A 887 -7.79 -3.14 -27.31
CA VAL A 887 -6.66 -3.80 -26.66
C VAL A 887 -7.08 -4.31 -25.27
N GLY A 888 -6.43 -5.38 -24.79
CA GLY A 888 -6.72 -5.97 -23.48
C GLY A 888 -6.15 -5.10 -22.35
N MET A 889 -6.82 -5.06 -21.20
CA MET A 889 -6.38 -4.23 -20.08
C MET A 889 -5.02 -4.67 -19.53
N ILE A 890 -4.18 -3.70 -19.18
CA ILE A 890 -2.94 -3.95 -18.44
C ILE A 890 -3.23 -4.01 -16.95
N GLY A 891 -2.37 -4.69 -16.20
CA GLY A 891 -2.36 -4.65 -14.73
C GLY A 891 -2.05 -3.26 -14.21
N PHE A 892 -2.37 -3.01 -12.93
CA PHE A 892 -2.16 -1.71 -12.29
C PHE A 892 -0.77 -1.14 -12.60
N PRO A 893 -0.67 0.05 -13.20
CA PRO A 893 0.56 0.55 -13.79
C PRO A 893 1.58 1.10 -12.77
N TYR A 894 1.47 0.73 -11.50
CA TYR A 894 2.37 1.17 -10.44
C TYR A 894 2.63 0.01 -9.48
N PHE A 895 3.74 0.07 -8.74
CA PHE A 895 4.12 -1.03 -7.83
C PHE A 895 3.18 -1.19 -6.63
N LEU A 896 2.74 -0.09 -6.04
CA LEU A 896 1.83 -0.07 -4.89
C LEU A 896 1.00 1.22 -4.82
N LEU A 897 -0.19 1.13 -4.24
CA LEU A 897 -1.12 2.25 -4.02
C LEU A 897 -1.02 2.85 -2.61
N CYS A 898 -0.78 1.98 -1.64
CA CYS A 898 -0.73 2.28 -0.21
C CYS A 898 0.29 1.38 0.47
N TYR A 899 0.76 1.80 1.64
CA TYR A 899 1.58 0.97 2.51
C TYR A 899 0.68 0.12 3.41
N HIS A 900 0.75 -1.19 3.24
CA HIS A 900 0.09 -2.15 4.13
C HIS A 900 0.76 -2.16 5.51
N GLY A 901 2.06 -1.85 5.59
CA GLY A 901 2.77 -1.69 6.86
C GLY A 901 2.98 -0.24 7.29
N VAL A 902 3.54 -0.05 8.48
CA VAL A 902 3.92 1.27 8.98
C VAL A 902 5.17 1.77 8.24
N ALA A 903 5.01 2.73 7.34
CA ALA A 903 6.11 3.32 6.56
C ALA A 903 6.76 4.54 7.23
N ASP A 904 8.09 4.58 7.23
CA ASP A 904 8.85 5.81 7.56
C ASP A 904 9.34 6.50 6.29
N VAL A 905 8.43 7.19 5.61
CA VAL A 905 8.74 7.94 4.37
C VAL A 905 9.62 9.16 4.67
N ALA A 906 9.43 9.80 5.83
CA ALA A 906 10.16 11.01 6.21
C ALA A 906 11.62 10.75 6.60
N GLY A 907 11.94 9.52 7.01
CA GLY A 907 13.29 9.09 7.37
C GLY A 907 14.19 8.70 6.19
N GLN A 908 13.66 8.62 4.97
CA GLN A 908 14.42 8.22 3.79
C GLN A 908 15.24 9.39 3.20
N ASP A 909 16.49 9.15 2.81
CA ASP A 909 17.35 10.11 2.11
C ASP A 909 17.56 9.67 0.65
N VAL A 910 16.49 9.78 -0.14
CA VAL A 910 16.40 9.22 -1.51
C VAL A 910 16.16 10.28 -2.59
N GLY A 911 16.51 11.54 -2.30
CA GLY A 911 16.37 12.66 -3.24
C GLY A 911 14.90 13.07 -3.47
N GLY A 912 14.52 14.25 -2.97
CA GLY A 912 13.14 14.75 -3.06
C GLY A 912 12.74 15.19 -4.47
N GLY A 913 11.93 14.39 -5.16
CA GLY A 913 10.97 14.90 -6.13
C GLY A 913 10.03 15.89 -5.42
N GLN A 914 9.81 17.07 -5.99
CA GLN A 914 9.05 18.15 -5.38
C GLN A 914 7.66 17.74 -4.86
N GLY A 915 7.50 17.71 -3.53
CA GLY A 915 6.46 18.44 -2.79
C GLY A 915 5.07 17.81 -2.64
N GLY A 916 4.62 17.73 -1.39
CA GLY A 916 3.24 17.44 -1.01
C GLY A 916 2.90 17.89 0.41
N GLY A 917 3.19 19.15 0.77
CA GLY A 917 2.58 19.81 1.93
C GLY A 917 1.35 20.62 1.49
N GLY A 918 0.17 20.21 1.93
CA GLY A 918 -1.04 21.01 2.19
C GLY A 918 -1.52 22.08 1.19
N GLY A 919 -2.61 21.76 0.48
CA GLY A 919 -3.86 22.56 0.38
C GLY A 919 -3.92 23.89 -0.41
N GLY A 920 -4.99 24.05 -1.20
CA GLY A 920 -5.65 25.35 -1.46
C GLY A 920 -5.53 25.90 -2.90
N GLY A 921 -6.67 26.00 -3.58
CA GLY A 921 -6.74 26.36 -5.01
C GLY A 921 -6.73 27.85 -5.38
N GLY A 922 -6.72 28.08 -6.69
CA GLY A 922 -7.28 29.29 -7.32
C GLY A 922 -6.36 30.10 -8.24
N GLY A 923 -6.60 30.02 -9.56
CA GLY A 923 -6.73 31.22 -10.39
C GLY A 923 -5.79 31.44 -11.58
N GLY A 924 -6.31 31.17 -12.79
CA GLY A 924 -6.34 32.18 -13.86
C GLY A 924 -5.22 32.24 -14.91
N PRO A 925 -5.49 32.86 -16.09
CA PRO A 925 -5.06 32.33 -17.38
C PRO A 925 -4.00 33.20 -18.11
N GLY A 926 -3.13 32.57 -18.92
CA GLY A 926 -2.47 33.27 -20.02
C GLY A 926 -1.09 32.77 -20.46
N GLY A 927 -1.10 31.94 -21.51
CA GLY A 927 -0.37 32.16 -22.77
C GLY A 927 1.14 32.39 -22.80
N GLY A 928 1.86 31.50 -23.52
CA GLY A 928 3.23 31.80 -23.94
C GLY A 928 3.96 30.74 -24.75
N GLY A 929 3.54 30.51 -26.01
CA GLY A 929 4.46 30.22 -27.12
C GLY A 929 5.22 28.88 -27.14
N GLY A 930 4.64 27.88 -27.82
CA GLY A 930 5.40 26.73 -28.30
C GLY A 930 6.40 27.11 -29.40
N PRO A 931 7.56 26.42 -29.50
CA PRO A 931 8.31 26.30 -30.73
C PRO A 931 7.79 25.13 -31.59
N PRO A 932 7.94 25.19 -32.92
CA PRO A 932 7.23 24.34 -33.85
C PRO A 932 7.98 23.04 -34.16
N GLY A 933 7.23 21.94 -34.22
CA GLY A 933 7.41 20.83 -35.16
C GLY A 933 8.79 20.19 -35.22
N GLY A 934 9.02 19.20 -34.37
CA GLY A 934 9.88 18.07 -34.67
C GLY A 934 9.02 16.82 -34.58
N GLY A 935 8.80 16.12 -35.70
CA GLY A 935 8.09 14.85 -35.68
C GLY A 935 8.90 13.84 -34.87
N ALA A 936 8.44 13.52 -33.67
CA ALA A 936 8.85 12.32 -32.98
C ALA A 936 8.34 11.13 -33.78
N ILE A 937 9.26 10.23 -34.12
CA ILE A 937 8.94 8.95 -34.74
C ILE A 937 8.33 8.11 -33.62
N LEU A 938 7.02 7.84 -33.69
CA LEU A 938 6.35 6.84 -32.85
C LEU A 938 7.06 5.50 -33.09
N TYR A 939 7.72 4.98 -32.04
CA TYR A 939 8.23 3.61 -32.06
C TYR A 939 7.05 2.66 -31.92
N SER A 940 6.78 1.92 -32.98
CA SER A 940 5.71 0.93 -33.09
C SER A 940 6.16 -0.38 -32.47
N PHE A 941 6.13 -0.50 -31.14
CA PHE A 941 6.13 -1.80 -30.45
C PHE A 941 5.43 -1.61 -29.11
N ALA A 942 4.10 -1.56 -29.13
CA ALA A 942 3.35 -2.28 -28.13
C ALA A 942 3.39 -3.75 -28.58
N PRO A 943 3.83 -4.72 -27.77
CA PRO A 943 3.53 -6.10 -28.08
C PRO A 943 2.01 -6.21 -28.21
N GLU A 944 1.53 -6.75 -29.33
CA GLU A 944 0.17 -7.28 -29.37
C GLU A 944 0.11 -8.31 -28.23
N MET A 945 -0.57 -7.97 -27.13
CA MET A 945 -0.98 -8.92 -26.07
C MET A 945 -2.00 -9.88 -26.68
N ASP A 946 -1.52 -10.72 -27.59
CA ASP A 946 -2.31 -11.75 -28.25
C ASP A 946 -2.40 -12.94 -27.28
N TYR A 947 -3.46 -12.92 -26.46
CA TYR A 947 -4.09 -14.09 -25.83
C TYR A 947 -3.21 -15.02 -24.96
N LEU A 948 -3.09 -14.69 -23.67
CA LEU A 948 -2.89 -15.68 -22.58
C LEU A 948 -4.23 -16.27 -22.08
N ILE A 949 -5.14 -16.64 -22.99
CA ILE A 949 -6.39 -17.38 -22.64
C ILE A 949 -6.32 -18.86 -23.07
N ASP A 950 -5.26 -19.30 -23.77
CA ASP A 950 -4.99 -20.73 -23.89
C ASP A 950 -4.21 -21.15 -22.64
N HIS A 951 -4.91 -21.65 -21.61
CA HIS A 951 -4.50 -22.63 -20.57
C HIS A 951 -5.36 -22.59 -19.28
N TYR A 952 -6.55 -21.98 -19.30
CA TYR A 952 -7.60 -22.36 -18.33
C TYR A 952 -8.40 -23.52 -18.91
N GLU A 953 -7.98 -24.76 -18.63
CA GLU A 953 -8.87 -25.93 -18.73
C GLU A 953 -9.93 -25.81 -17.63
N ILE A 954 -10.98 -25.03 -17.91
CA ILE A 954 -12.23 -25.12 -17.17
C ILE A 954 -12.91 -26.39 -17.68
N GLU A 955 -12.98 -27.43 -16.85
CA GLU A 955 -13.85 -28.57 -17.08
C GLU A 955 -15.31 -28.07 -17.21
N GLU A 956 -15.77 -27.85 -18.45
CA GLU A 956 -17.20 -27.71 -18.76
C GLU A 956 -17.89 -29.08 -18.58
N PHE A 957 -18.26 -29.38 -17.35
CA PHE A 957 -19.32 -30.32 -17.06
C PHE A 957 -20.66 -29.67 -17.48
N ILE A 958 -21.29 -30.25 -18.50
CA ILE A 958 -22.67 -30.00 -19.00
C ILE A 958 -22.81 -28.82 -19.98
N VAL A 959 -22.62 -29.04 -21.29
CA VAL A 959 -23.66 -28.98 -22.36
C VAL A 959 -23.14 -29.64 -23.66
N ASP A 960 -22.95 -30.97 -23.69
CA ASP A 960 -22.96 -31.70 -24.97
C ASP A 960 -23.83 -32.95 -24.92
N MET A 961 -25.13 -32.69 -24.82
CA MET A 961 -26.20 -33.67 -25.04
C MET A 961 -27.25 -33.13 -26.01
N SER A 962 -26.84 -32.47 -27.10
CA SER A 962 -27.80 -31.97 -28.11
C SER A 962 -27.40 -32.19 -29.57
N PHE A 963 -26.16 -32.55 -29.89
CA PHE A 963 -25.74 -32.73 -31.30
C PHE A 963 -25.62 -34.18 -31.80
N SER A 964 -25.79 -35.18 -30.94
CA SER A 964 -25.72 -36.61 -31.33
C SER A 964 -27.07 -37.34 -31.41
N ILE A 965 -28.21 -36.69 -31.17
CA ILE A 965 -29.56 -37.33 -31.25
C ILE A 965 -30.29 -37.04 -32.57
N LEU A 966 -29.83 -36.08 -33.39
CA LEU A 966 -30.43 -35.83 -34.71
C LEU A 966 -29.94 -36.78 -35.82
N PHE A 967 -28.88 -37.56 -35.57
CA PHE A 967 -28.38 -38.58 -36.51
C PHE A 967 -28.92 -40.00 -36.25
N LEU A 968 -29.61 -40.23 -35.12
CA LEU A 968 -30.26 -41.50 -34.78
C LEU A 968 -31.77 -41.52 -35.06
N ALA A 969 -32.37 -40.40 -35.49
CA ALA A 969 -33.76 -40.33 -35.93
C ALA A 969 -33.98 -40.65 -37.44
N LEU A 970 -32.92 -40.99 -38.19
CA LEU A 970 -32.98 -41.28 -39.64
C LEU A 970 -32.66 -42.73 -40.05
N ILE A 971 -32.58 -43.66 -39.08
CA ILE A 971 -32.48 -45.12 -39.37
C ILE A 971 -33.63 -45.86 -38.68
N GLY A 972 -34.85 -45.34 -38.86
CA GLY A 972 -36.09 -45.87 -38.29
C GLY A 972 -37.23 -46.02 -39.29
N ALA A 973 -36.96 -46.21 -40.58
CA ALA A 973 -38.01 -46.52 -41.56
C ALA A 973 -37.47 -47.29 -42.78
N GLY A 974 -37.13 -48.57 -42.60
CA GLY A 974 -36.83 -49.41 -43.76
C GLY A 974 -36.41 -50.84 -43.47
N ILE A 975 -37.39 -51.75 -43.59
CA ILE A 975 -37.23 -53.16 -44.04
C ILE A 975 -37.21 -54.23 -42.93
N LYS A 976 -38.43 -54.70 -42.65
CA LYS A 976 -38.81 -56.12 -42.46
C LYS A 976 -37.96 -57.11 -43.28
N ARG A 977 -37.43 -58.18 -42.65
CA ARG A 977 -37.82 -59.61 -42.84
C ARG A 977 -36.74 -60.61 -42.39
N CYS A 978 -37.11 -61.40 -41.36
CA CYS A 978 -37.17 -62.86 -41.31
C CYS A 978 -36.00 -63.76 -41.78
N LYS A 979 -35.66 -64.68 -40.85
CA LYS A 979 -35.12 -66.05 -40.98
C LYS A 979 -33.62 -66.11 -41.29
N LYS A 980 -32.81 -66.84 -40.53
CA LYS A 980 -33.03 -68.17 -39.95
C LYS A 980 -32.05 -68.43 -38.82
#